data_AF-A0A9D8R342-F1
#
_entry.id   AF-A0A9D8R342-F1
#
_cell.length_a   1.000
_cell.length_b   1.000
_cell.length_c   1.000
_cell.angle_alpha   90.00
_cell.angle_beta   90.00
_cell.angle_gamma   90.00
#
_symmetry.space_group_name_H-M   'P 1'
#
loop_
_entity.id
_entity.type
_entity.pdbx_description
1 polymer ?
#
loop_
_entity_poly.entity_id
_entity_poly.type
_entity_poly.pdbx_seq_one_letter_code
_entity_poly.pdbx_strand_id
1 'polypeptide(L)'
;MKKHTSLFLAILLIMTAFSSCSKEVDASSGDVAPQKGKVTVELQAGFSGTRTTLDNFPTVYWQNSDAIAVWDGSEKSVFTIKSGTNQGATATFEGSVDEGATSLWALFPASAFDSFNGNSFTATVPSRQTVQSGACSASGATVAAGKVDGSSVTFKNAIGLVKFTIGSDFDGQIHSVTIEGAGGETLAGKAVINAETGALVSVASPETSVSLEAPTGKCLAAGDYYVAVLPVNLPGGFTLTFKNLSGSKLEKSTANAMDIPRNGGKNLGTVTGGIGEFNNLIMTPEELIEWNENTVFSPGDVYKLGADIDMSGKTWKPRSDFQGTFDGQGHRIYNFEVTTSEYVGFIRTTKDGGTACIKNLVIGSKDGVSWDGVSHFTHAASANNYTWYYAGVVAKTMGSTNLENIINFAAVEAASSATSKTRLAGISGNIASTGTIKDCINYGTITNNAPKTGVVSSSDSSTAPGAIAGIAAQCDAAATFDGCVNYGTLTNNNPGTFIIGGILGNTSYAYMLKNCSNYGAIVLNSTYSSSVCYAGGILAFGKGGIQLKDCTNYADFEWNTFNNTFYGGGVFAYIASGTASGCVNEGSVTVTSGGKYANWASFGGVAASIYTTASMTNCENHKPVSVYFENSIRVGGVCGTLNSSCSITGCKNTADISATVNMENNRWLAVGGVCAFQEKVSGSAANQVSACENTGSVSIGGEYKPTAGTVHNNGACVGGIMGYGCLTLNIKDNVNKGQVSAINTSSVGMNAGGIIGKVITGAGITSSGNVNEGNVSSDSSEHTGAVAGGVIGYAGISSYKATSDNNYAVVSCGDPANAGSVAGINTATLTSCGAGGAVCGTTLDATNFSSYVQGSSSTGTHSATTFVSK
;
A
#
# COMPACT_ATOMS: atom_id res chain seq x y z
N MET A 1 22.38 47.31 9.62
CA MET A 1 21.39 48.37 9.36
C MET A 1 20.09 48.01 10.08
N LYS A 2 19.44 49.04 10.62
CA LYS A 2 18.33 49.09 11.61
C LYS A 2 17.26 47.98 11.48
N LYS A 3 17.07 47.15 12.52
CA LYS A 3 16.23 47.26 13.75
C LYS A 3 14.75 46.89 13.49
N HIS A 4 14.31 45.69 13.86
CA HIS A 4 13.64 45.29 15.14
C HIS A 4 12.11 45.53 15.09
N THR A 5 11.22 44.70 15.66
CA THR A 5 11.32 44.02 16.96
C THR A 5 10.23 42.94 17.09
N SER A 6 10.58 41.79 17.67
CA SER A 6 9.65 40.85 18.30
C SER A 6 9.46 41.20 19.78
N LEU A 7 8.34 40.73 20.34
CA LEU A 7 8.28 39.93 21.57
C LEU A 7 7.80 40.57 22.90
N PHE A 8 6.97 39.74 23.55
CA PHE A 8 6.76 39.48 24.98
C PHE A 8 5.79 40.32 25.85
N LEU A 9 4.90 39.51 26.44
CA LEU A 9 4.01 39.62 27.58
C LEU A 9 4.75 39.82 28.91
N ALA A 10 4.25 40.67 29.82
CA ALA A 10 4.28 40.46 31.27
C ALA A 10 3.39 41.45 32.05
N ILE A 11 2.88 40.94 33.16
CA ILE A 11 1.86 41.40 34.12
C ILE A 11 2.42 42.43 35.15
N LEU A 12 1.58 43.36 35.69
CA LEU A 12 1.22 43.51 37.13
C LEU A 12 0.66 44.92 37.50
N LEU A 13 -0.24 44.91 38.50
CA LEU A 13 -1.01 45.92 39.22
C LEU A 13 -0.33 47.26 39.62
N ILE A 14 -1.12 48.34 39.84
CA ILE A 14 -1.42 48.94 41.17
C ILE A 14 -2.37 50.17 41.04
N MET A 15 -3.19 50.34 42.09
CA MET A 15 -4.32 51.22 42.33
C MET A 15 -4.01 52.70 42.73
N THR A 16 -5.02 53.54 42.46
CA THR A 16 -5.63 54.65 43.26
C THR A 16 -5.01 56.07 43.39
N ALA A 17 -5.91 57.02 43.09
CA ALA A 17 -6.30 58.24 43.83
C ALA A 17 -5.61 59.60 43.53
N PHE A 18 -6.42 60.53 43.00
CA PHE A 18 -6.44 61.97 43.33
C PHE A 18 -7.90 62.45 43.13
N SER A 19 -8.64 62.87 44.16
CA SER A 19 -8.68 64.20 44.79
C SER A 19 -9.00 65.33 43.80
N SER A 20 -10.25 65.81 43.83
CA SER A 20 -10.70 67.03 43.13
C SER A 20 -11.07 68.07 44.18
N CYS A 21 -10.37 69.20 44.14
CA CYS A 21 -10.55 70.36 44.99
C CYS A 21 -11.47 71.38 44.28
N SER A 22 -12.42 71.91 45.02
CA SER A 22 -13.35 72.97 44.63
C SER A 22 -12.65 74.32 44.45
N LYS A 23 -13.15 75.13 43.49
CA LYS A 23 -13.09 76.60 43.56
C LYS A 23 -14.19 77.24 42.70
N GLU A 24 -14.77 78.29 43.27
CA GLU A 24 -15.93 79.05 42.79
C GLU A 24 -15.58 80.09 41.70
N VAL A 25 -16.56 80.27 40.81
CA VAL A 25 -17.08 81.46 40.11
C VAL A 25 -16.11 82.56 39.64
N ASP A 26 -16.14 82.79 38.33
CA ASP A 26 -16.16 84.16 37.78
C ASP A 26 -17.04 84.22 36.52
N ALA A 27 -17.86 85.26 36.43
CA ALA A 27 -18.86 85.45 35.38
C ALA A 27 -18.32 86.28 34.21
N SER A 28 -18.47 85.80 32.98
CA SER A 28 -18.67 86.68 31.82
C SER A 28 -19.45 85.94 30.73
N SER A 29 -20.48 86.62 30.27
CA SER A 29 -21.51 86.21 29.32
C SER A 29 -21.01 86.15 27.88
N GLY A 30 -21.40 85.10 27.16
CA GLY A 30 -21.34 85.03 25.70
C GLY A 30 -22.02 83.74 25.24
N ASP A 31 -23.14 83.89 24.54
CA ASP A 31 -24.06 82.84 24.10
C ASP A 31 -23.38 81.56 23.58
N VAL A 32 -23.59 80.46 24.31
CA VAL A 32 -23.49 79.10 23.81
C VAL A 32 -24.82 78.43 24.18
N ALA A 33 -25.48 77.82 23.19
CA ALA A 33 -26.72 77.07 23.33
C ALA A 33 -26.71 76.19 24.60
N PRO A 34 -27.84 76.03 25.31
CA PRO A 34 -27.86 75.30 26.58
C PRO A 34 -27.34 73.89 26.37
N GLN A 35 -26.24 73.54 27.05
CA GLN A 35 -25.91 72.14 27.27
C GLN A 35 -27.08 71.53 28.04
N LYS A 36 -27.85 70.66 27.39
CA LYS A 36 -28.87 69.84 28.01
C LYS A 36 -28.23 69.12 29.21
N GLY A 37 -28.70 69.41 30.42
CA GLY A 37 -28.31 68.66 31.60
C GLY A 37 -28.67 67.19 31.42
N LYS A 38 -27.75 66.27 31.75
CA LYS A 38 -28.06 64.85 31.88
C LYS A 38 -28.48 64.58 33.32
N VAL A 39 -29.56 63.82 33.52
CA VAL A 39 -30.01 63.35 34.83
C VAL A 39 -29.89 61.83 34.92
N THR A 40 -29.49 61.33 36.08
CA THR A 40 -29.44 59.89 36.36
C THR A 40 -30.86 59.37 36.62
N VAL A 41 -31.22 58.28 35.95
CA VAL A 41 -32.51 57.60 36.08
C VAL A 41 -32.29 56.14 36.44
N GLU A 42 -33.10 55.65 37.37
CA GLU A 42 -33.19 54.25 37.72
C GLU A 42 -34.49 53.66 37.18
N LEU A 43 -34.39 52.53 36.47
CA LEU A 43 -35.50 51.83 35.87
C LEU A 43 -35.60 50.41 36.40
N GLN A 44 -36.72 50.07 37.02
CA GLN A 44 -37.04 48.68 37.32
C GLN A 44 -37.55 47.99 36.05
N ALA A 45 -36.81 47.02 35.55
CA ALA A 45 -37.12 46.29 34.33
C ALA A 45 -37.61 44.86 34.62
N GLY A 46 -38.67 44.44 33.93
CA GLY A 46 -39.17 43.06 33.90
C GLY A 46 -39.71 42.69 32.53
N PHE A 47 -40.06 41.41 32.32
CA PHE A 47 -40.65 40.92 31.06
C PHE A 47 -42.16 40.65 31.20
N SER A 48 -42.94 40.94 30.16
CA SER A 48 -44.37 40.60 30.11
C SER A 48 -44.58 39.12 29.80
N GLY A 49 -45.28 38.39 30.68
CA GLY A 49 -45.78 37.03 30.41
C GLY A 49 -46.29 36.32 31.67
N THR A 50 -47.43 35.61 31.57
CA THR A 50 -47.97 34.74 32.64
C THR A 50 -47.47 33.30 32.46
N ARG A 51 -47.24 32.58 33.57
CA ARG A 51 -46.67 31.21 33.64
C ARG A 51 -47.27 30.18 32.67
N THR A 52 -48.50 30.37 32.17
CA THR A 52 -49.22 29.42 31.31
C THR A 52 -48.82 29.41 29.82
N THR A 53 -48.09 30.42 29.32
CA THR A 53 -47.73 30.49 27.87
C THR A 53 -46.29 30.06 27.55
N LEU A 54 -45.48 29.74 28.57
CA LEU A 54 -44.05 29.40 28.45
C LEU A 54 -43.74 27.95 28.88
N ASP A 55 -44.75 27.09 29.05
CA ASP A 55 -44.54 25.69 29.45
C ASP A 55 -43.50 25.02 28.52
N ASN A 56 -42.35 24.64 29.10
CA ASN A 56 -41.13 24.07 28.49
C ASN A 56 -40.05 25.03 27.96
N PHE A 57 -40.16 26.35 28.15
CA PHE A 57 -39.11 27.33 27.86
C PHE A 57 -38.62 28.07 29.12
N PRO A 58 -37.33 28.41 29.23
CA PRO A 58 -36.77 29.07 30.40
C PRO A 58 -37.33 30.48 30.55
N THR A 59 -37.62 30.87 31.80
CA THR A 59 -37.90 32.28 32.14
C THR A 59 -36.65 33.11 31.86
N VAL A 60 -36.81 34.29 31.27
CA VAL A 60 -35.69 35.24 31.11
C VAL A 60 -35.31 35.76 32.49
N TYR A 61 -34.11 35.42 32.95
CA TYR A 61 -33.52 35.93 34.18
C TYR A 61 -32.41 36.92 33.87
N TRP A 62 -32.42 38.05 34.57
CA TRP A 62 -31.38 39.06 34.44
C TRP A 62 -30.03 38.53 34.98
N GLN A 63 -28.97 38.77 34.21
CA GLN A 63 -27.58 38.50 34.57
C GLN A 63 -26.83 39.80 34.80
N ASN A 64 -25.80 39.81 35.66
CA ASN A 64 -25.05 41.02 36.02
C ASN A 64 -24.44 41.77 34.83
N SER A 65 -24.19 41.08 33.71
CA SER A 65 -23.66 41.65 32.47
C SER A 65 -24.73 42.24 31.53
N ASP A 66 -26.01 42.08 31.85
CA ASP A 66 -27.08 42.58 31.00
C ASP A 66 -27.14 44.11 31.03
N ALA A 67 -27.46 44.67 29.86
CA ALA A 67 -27.65 46.11 29.67
C ALA A 67 -28.84 46.36 28.76
N ILE A 68 -29.54 47.47 28.98
CA ILE A 68 -30.66 47.92 28.14
C ILE A 68 -30.29 49.23 27.46
N ALA A 69 -30.72 49.42 26.21
CA ALA A 69 -30.64 50.69 25.52
C ALA A 69 -31.90 51.49 25.85
N VAL A 70 -31.76 52.75 26.27
CA VAL A 70 -32.87 53.67 26.53
C VAL A 70 -32.76 54.84 25.57
N TRP A 71 -33.81 55.10 24.81
CA TRP A 71 -33.96 56.24 23.91
C TRP A 71 -34.76 57.34 24.61
N ASP A 72 -34.19 58.54 24.68
CA ASP A 72 -34.77 59.67 25.43
C ASP A 72 -35.57 60.67 24.60
N GLY A 73 -35.70 60.41 23.29
CA GLY A 73 -36.32 61.30 22.32
C GLY A 73 -35.31 61.96 21.38
N SER A 74 -34.04 62.04 21.79
CA SER A 74 -32.94 62.53 20.95
C SER A 74 -31.83 61.53 20.73
N GLU A 75 -31.40 60.81 21.78
CA GLU A 75 -30.28 59.89 21.68
C GLU A 75 -30.45 58.61 22.50
N LYS A 76 -29.57 57.64 22.22
CA LYS A 76 -29.49 56.35 22.91
C LYS A 76 -28.51 56.46 24.07
N SER A 77 -28.97 56.06 25.26
CA SER A 77 -28.12 55.79 26.42
C SER A 77 -28.10 54.29 26.74
N VAL A 78 -27.00 53.79 27.28
CA VAL A 78 -26.91 52.41 27.79
C VAL A 78 -27.08 52.43 29.30
N PHE A 79 -28.02 51.64 29.80
CA PHE A 79 -28.25 51.46 31.23
C PHE A 79 -27.74 50.08 31.65
N THR A 80 -27.05 50.01 32.79
CA THR A 80 -26.48 48.78 33.36
C THR A 80 -27.14 48.43 34.68
N ILE A 81 -27.07 47.18 35.12
CA ILE A 81 -27.68 46.74 36.37
C ILE A 81 -27.04 47.46 37.58
N LYS A 82 -27.90 48.06 38.41
CA LYS A 82 -27.56 48.66 39.71
C LYS A 82 -27.82 47.70 40.87
N SER A 83 -28.97 47.03 40.90
CA SER A 83 -29.36 46.08 41.96
C SER A 83 -30.46 45.10 41.54
N GLY A 84 -30.61 43.98 42.26
CA GLY A 84 -31.66 42.96 42.01
C GLY A 84 -31.18 41.58 41.52
N THR A 85 -29.96 41.16 41.85
CA THR A 85 -29.32 39.99 41.21
C THR A 85 -29.38 38.71 42.06
N ASN A 86 -30.03 37.68 41.49
CA ASN A 86 -29.84 36.22 41.66
C ASN A 86 -31.10 35.55 41.09
N GLN A 87 -31.18 35.43 39.76
CA GLN A 87 -32.35 34.88 39.05
C GLN A 87 -33.68 35.58 39.40
N GLY A 88 -33.66 36.90 39.56
CA GLY A 88 -34.87 37.70 39.76
C GLY A 88 -35.61 37.93 38.45
N ALA A 89 -36.95 37.87 38.48
CA ALA A 89 -37.81 38.21 37.33
C ALA A 89 -37.80 39.72 36.99
N THR A 90 -37.20 40.54 37.86
CA THR A 90 -37.01 41.98 37.68
C THR A 90 -35.60 42.39 38.13
N ALA A 91 -35.05 43.46 37.56
CA ALA A 91 -33.78 44.06 37.95
C ALA A 91 -33.85 45.59 37.82
N THR A 92 -33.09 46.32 38.64
CA THR A 92 -32.99 47.78 38.56
C THR A 92 -31.77 48.16 37.73
N PHE A 93 -32.01 48.93 36.68
CA PHE A 93 -31.00 49.46 35.76
C PHE A 93 -30.77 50.95 36.02
N GLU A 94 -29.54 51.42 35.93
CA GLU A 94 -29.17 52.83 36.08
C GLU A 94 -28.46 53.33 34.83
N GLY A 95 -28.76 54.57 34.45
CA GLY A 95 -28.13 55.28 33.34
C GLY A 95 -28.54 56.76 33.31
N SER A 96 -28.05 57.51 32.34
CA SER A 96 -28.32 58.95 32.23
C SER A 96 -29.12 59.29 30.98
N VAL A 97 -30.09 60.20 31.09
CA VAL A 97 -30.92 60.71 29.99
C VAL A 97 -30.97 62.23 30.02
N ASP A 98 -31.42 62.86 28.95
CA ASP A 98 -31.66 64.31 28.93
C ASP A 98 -32.70 64.74 29.98
N GLU A 99 -32.41 65.80 30.72
CA GLU A 99 -33.28 66.40 31.76
C GLU A 99 -34.66 66.82 31.21
N GLY A 100 -34.77 67.10 29.91
CA GLY A 100 -36.02 67.45 29.22
C GLY A 100 -36.77 66.29 28.56
N ALA A 101 -36.35 65.04 28.77
CA ALA A 101 -36.95 63.88 28.13
C ALA A 101 -38.38 63.62 28.66
N THR A 102 -39.40 63.74 27.79
CA THR A 102 -40.82 63.54 28.17
C THR A 102 -41.32 62.11 27.94
N SER A 103 -40.53 61.25 27.28
CA SER A 103 -40.87 59.85 27.03
C SER A 103 -39.61 59.04 26.81
N LEU A 104 -39.48 57.92 27.53
CA LEU A 104 -38.35 57.01 27.39
C LEU A 104 -38.81 55.67 26.82
N TRP A 105 -37.99 55.10 25.93
CA TRP A 105 -38.25 53.80 25.33
C TRP A 105 -37.03 52.91 25.51
N ALA A 106 -37.23 51.66 25.89
CA ALA A 106 -36.12 50.74 26.12
C ALA A 106 -36.12 49.55 25.14
N LEU A 107 -34.91 49.11 24.78
CA LEU A 107 -34.64 47.88 24.04
C LEU A 107 -33.64 47.03 24.82
N PHE A 108 -33.93 45.73 24.92
CA PHE A 108 -33.01 44.72 25.43
C PHE A 108 -32.63 43.74 24.32
N PRO A 109 -31.36 43.30 24.23
CA PRO A 109 -30.19 43.90 24.90
C PRO A 109 -29.81 45.25 24.28
N ALA A 110 -29.01 46.03 25.01
CA ALA A 110 -28.49 47.31 24.52
C ALA A 110 -27.67 47.19 23.22
N SER A 111 -27.03 46.03 23.02
CA SER A 111 -26.22 45.70 21.84
C SER A 111 -27.03 45.43 20.58
N ALA A 112 -28.32 45.08 20.71
CA ALA A 112 -29.19 44.84 19.56
C ALA A 112 -29.69 46.15 18.93
N PHE A 113 -29.68 47.26 19.67
CA PHE A 113 -30.21 48.55 19.22
C PHE A 113 -29.40 49.11 18.04
N ASP A 114 -30.10 49.40 16.93
CA ASP A 114 -29.57 50.12 15.77
C ASP A 114 -30.14 51.55 15.72
N SER A 115 -31.45 51.69 15.63
CA SER A 115 -32.13 53.00 15.55
C SER A 115 -33.55 52.98 16.13
N PHE A 116 -34.13 54.16 16.36
CA PHE A 116 -35.52 54.33 16.77
C PHE A 116 -36.18 55.47 15.99
N ASN A 117 -37.40 55.27 15.49
CA ASN A 117 -38.10 56.26 14.66
C ASN A 117 -39.26 56.98 15.37
N GLY A 118 -39.36 56.84 16.69
CA GLY A 118 -40.45 57.39 17.50
C GLY A 118 -41.56 56.38 17.83
N ASN A 119 -41.68 55.28 17.07
CA ASN A 119 -42.71 54.24 17.30
C ASN A 119 -42.15 52.80 17.24
N SER A 120 -41.03 52.58 16.56
CA SER A 120 -40.44 51.25 16.38
C SER A 120 -38.92 51.30 16.47
N PHE A 121 -38.35 50.28 17.10
CA PHE A 121 -36.91 50.05 17.14
C PHE A 121 -36.50 49.25 15.91
N THR A 122 -35.39 49.63 15.28
CA THR A 122 -34.62 48.71 14.44
C THR A 122 -33.61 48.02 15.33
N ALA A 123 -33.66 46.69 15.38
CA ALA A 123 -32.80 45.88 16.22
C ALA A 123 -32.30 44.63 15.48
N THR A 124 -31.07 44.21 15.76
CA THR A 124 -30.50 43.01 15.13
C THR A 124 -30.82 41.76 15.94
N VAL A 125 -31.51 40.80 15.33
CA VAL A 125 -31.53 39.40 15.79
C VAL A 125 -30.37 38.69 15.10
N PRO A 126 -29.34 38.23 15.82
CA PRO A 126 -28.13 37.70 15.20
C PRO A 126 -28.36 36.33 14.56
N SER A 127 -27.92 36.17 13.31
CA SER A 127 -27.87 34.87 12.61
C SER A 127 -26.75 33.95 13.12
N ARG A 128 -25.81 34.48 13.90
CA ARG A 128 -24.77 33.72 14.60
C ARG A 128 -24.87 33.96 16.10
N GLN A 129 -25.15 32.91 16.86
CA GLN A 129 -25.42 32.94 18.29
C GLN A 129 -24.39 32.06 19.01
N THR A 130 -23.40 32.66 19.66
CA THR A 130 -22.37 31.91 20.37
C THR A 130 -22.75 31.71 21.83
N VAL A 131 -22.79 30.47 22.31
CA VAL A 131 -23.03 30.17 23.73
C VAL A 131 -21.79 30.45 24.56
N GLN A 132 -21.98 30.93 25.78
CA GLN A 132 -20.89 31.00 26.76
C GLN A 132 -20.64 29.61 27.36
N SER A 133 -19.44 29.38 27.90
CA SER A 133 -19.09 28.09 28.52
C SER A 133 -20.06 27.74 29.65
N GLY A 134 -20.70 26.58 29.56
CA GLY A 134 -21.69 26.11 30.55
C GLY A 134 -23.08 26.73 30.40
N ALA A 135 -23.33 27.56 29.39
CA ALA A 135 -24.64 28.13 29.09
C ALA A 135 -25.38 27.33 28.01
N CYS A 136 -26.71 27.39 28.03
CA CYS A 136 -27.60 26.73 27.05
C CYS A 136 -28.14 27.68 25.96
N SER A 137 -27.73 28.95 25.95
CA SER A 137 -28.15 29.96 24.98
C SER A 137 -27.11 31.09 24.84
N ALA A 138 -27.17 31.84 23.75
CA ALA A 138 -26.28 32.97 23.52
C ALA A 138 -26.73 34.22 24.26
N SER A 139 -25.81 34.88 24.98
CA SER A 139 -26.10 36.16 25.63
C SER A 139 -26.28 37.24 24.56
N GLY A 140 -27.43 37.92 24.60
CA GLY A 140 -27.77 39.00 23.68
C GLY A 140 -28.53 38.62 22.41
N ALA A 141 -29.02 37.38 22.28
CA ALA A 141 -29.90 36.98 21.17
C ALA A 141 -31.39 37.28 21.43
N THR A 142 -31.78 37.48 22.69
CA THR A 142 -33.17 37.74 23.11
C THR A 142 -33.52 39.22 22.95
N VAL A 143 -34.20 39.57 21.86
CA VAL A 143 -34.59 40.96 21.59
C VAL A 143 -35.98 41.26 22.17
N ALA A 144 -36.09 42.33 22.94
CA ALA A 144 -37.35 42.80 23.51
C ALA A 144 -37.42 44.32 23.57
N ALA A 145 -38.63 44.88 23.47
CA ALA A 145 -38.87 46.32 23.49
C ALA A 145 -39.90 46.68 24.56
N GLY A 146 -39.79 47.88 25.13
CA GLY A 146 -40.77 48.39 26.09
C GLY A 146 -40.80 49.91 26.14
N LYS A 147 -41.97 50.44 26.51
CA LYS A 147 -42.12 51.84 26.90
C LYS A 147 -41.84 51.97 28.38
N VAL A 148 -41.08 52.99 28.78
CA VAL A 148 -40.89 53.30 30.19
C VAL A 148 -42.15 53.98 30.71
N ASP A 149 -42.65 53.49 31.84
CA ASP A 149 -43.79 54.05 32.58
C ASP A 149 -43.36 54.36 34.02
N GLY A 150 -43.32 55.65 34.35
CA GLY A 150 -42.71 56.15 35.57
C GLY A 150 -41.24 55.71 35.69
N SER A 151 -40.92 54.98 36.76
CA SER A 151 -39.58 54.43 37.03
C SER A 151 -39.47 52.94 36.66
N SER A 152 -40.30 52.44 35.74
CA SER A 152 -40.36 51.03 35.38
C SER A 152 -40.46 50.80 33.88
N VAL A 153 -40.02 49.63 33.41
CA VAL A 153 -40.23 49.18 32.04
C VAL A 153 -40.62 47.70 32.03
N THR A 154 -41.69 47.40 31.30
CA THR A 154 -42.09 46.01 31.01
C THR A 154 -41.73 45.68 29.57
N PHE A 155 -40.71 44.85 29.39
CA PHE A 155 -40.24 44.38 28.10
C PHE A 155 -41.18 43.35 27.50
N LYS A 156 -41.53 43.57 26.24
CA LYS A 156 -42.30 42.65 25.40
C LYS A 156 -41.33 41.97 24.44
N ASN A 157 -41.19 40.65 24.57
CA ASN A 157 -40.29 39.86 23.75
C ASN A 157 -40.70 39.96 22.26
N ALA A 158 -39.72 40.15 21.38
CA ALA A 158 -39.91 40.28 19.95
C ALA A 158 -39.60 38.99 19.17
N ILE A 159 -38.98 38.00 19.82
CA ILE A 159 -38.53 36.75 19.19
C ILE A 159 -39.38 35.54 19.58
N GLY A 160 -39.25 34.46 18.82
CA GLY A 160 -39.62 33.11 19.22
C GLY A 160 -38.37 32.29 19.57
N LEU A 161 -38.54 31.21 20.33
CA LEU A 161 -37.45 30.32 20.73
C LEU A 161 -37.54 28.95 20.03
N VAL A 162 -36.42 28.44 19.56
CA VAL A 162 -36.28 27.04 19.15
C VAL A 162 -35.51 26.30 20.24
N LYS A 163 -36.12 25.26 20.82
CA LYS A 163 -35.48 24.36 21.78
C LYS A 163 -35.13 23.04 21.10
N PHE A 164 -33.93 22.55 21.32
CA PHE A 164 -33.55 21.16 21.01
C PHE A 164 -32.66 20.60 22.13
N THR A 165 -32.63 19.28 22.28
CA THR A 165 -31.77 18.61 23.26
C THR A 165 -30.70 17.81 22.55
N ILE A 166 -29.43 18.06 22.86
CA ILE A 166 -28.31 17.22 22.45
C ILE A 166 -28.31 15.99 23.38
N GLY A 167 -28.51 14.80 22.81
CA GLY A 167 -28.48 13.55 23.57
C GLY A 167 -27.09 13.25 24.13
N SER A 168 -27.04 12.38 25.14
CA SER A 168 -25.78 11.93 25.79
C SER A 168 -24.75 11.40 24.79
N ASP A 169 -25.21 10.80 23.70
CA ASP A 169 -24.37 10.17 22.68
C ASP A 169 -23.58 11.20 21.84
N PHE A 170 -23.92 12.49 21.94
CA PHE A 170 -23.28 13.61 21.24
C PHE A 170 -22.56 14.58 22.20
N ASP A 171 -22.39 14.21 23.47
CA ASP A 171 -21.73 15.05 24.47
C ASP A 171 -20.32 15.45 24.01
N GLY A 172 -20.05 16.76 23.91
CA GLY A 172 -18.73 17.29 23.54
C GLY A 172 -18.35 17.14 22.06
N GLN A 173 -19.27 16.76 21.16
CA GLN A 173 -18.95 16.48 19.76
C GLN A 173 -19.41 17.55 18.76
N ILE A 174 -20.45 18.32 19.10
CA ILE A 174 -21.06 19.29 18.18
C ILE A 174 -20.46 20.68 18.38
N HIS A 175 -19.90 21.28 17.34
CA HIS A 175 -19.39 22.65 17.38
C HIS A 175 -20.50 23.68 17.10
N SER A 176 -21.39 23.41 16.14
CA SER A 176 -22.46 24.34 15.77
C SER A 176 -23.72 23.61 15.30
N VAL A 177 -24.88 24.25 15.48
CA VAL A 177 -26.18 23.78 14.98
C VAL A 177 -26.83 24.91 14.19
N THR A 178 -27.01 24.74 12.89
CA THR A 178 -27.66 25.70 11.99
C THR A 178 -29.12 25.31 11.72
N ILE A 179 -30.03 26.27 11.77
CA ILE A 179 -31.45 26.13 11.46
C ILE A 179 -31.73 26.87 10.15
N GLU A 180 -32.38 26.20 9.19
CA GLU A 180 -32.77 26.77 7.90
C GLU A 180 -34.22 26.38 7.58
N GLY A 181 -35.05 27.35 7.17
CA GLY A 181 -36.39 27.09 6.67
C GLY A 181 -36.35 26.48 5.27
N ALA A 182 -37.20 25.50 4.98
CA ALA A 182 -37.17 24.78 3.71
C ALA A 182 -37.49 25.67 2.49
N GLY A 183 -38.21 26.77 2.70
CA GLY A 183 -38.55 27.76 1.67
C GLY A 183 -37.64 28.99 1.65
N GLY A 184 -36.56 29.00 2.44
CA GLY A 184 -35.71 30.19 2.61
C GLY A 184 -36.39 31.30 3.41
N GLU A 185 -37.23 30.93 4.38
CA GLU A 185 -37.93 31.88 5.25
C GLU A 185 -36.94 32.68 6.12
N THR A 186 -37.29 33.92 6.45
CA THR A 186 -36.44 34.80 7.28
C THR A 186 -36.47 34.36 8.74
N LEU A 187 -35.30 34.04 9.29
CA LEU A 187 -35.12 33.57 10.67
C LEU A 187 -34.39 34.58 11.56
N ALA A 188 -33.58 35.47 10.98
CA ALA A 188 -32.80 36.48 11.71
C ALA A 188 -32.60 37.74 10.85
N GLY A 189 -31.87 38.72 11.40
CA GLY A 189 -31.52 39.95 10.70
C GLY A 189 -31.91 41.23 11.42
N LYS A 190 -31.86 42.35 10.71
CA LYS A 190 -32.29 43.67 11.21
C LYS A 190 -33.81 43.78 11.19
N ALA A 191 -34.45 43.57 12.34
CA ALA A 191 -35.88 43.60 12.52
C ALA A 191 -36.38 44.98 12.99
N VAL A 192 -37.50 45.42 12.42
CA VAL A 192 -38.24 46.59 12.89
C VAL A 192 -39.33 46.11 13.85
N ILE A 193 -39.21 46.50 15.12
CA ILE A 193 -40.02 46.02 16.23
C ILE A 193 -40.84 47.18 16.77
N ASN A 194 -42.15 47.01 16.83
CA ASN A 194 -43.04 48.01 17.44
C ASN A 194 -42.73 48.12 18.94
N ALA A 195 -42.39 49.32 19.40
CA ALA A 195 -41.86 49.53 20.74
C ALA A 195 -42.93 49.37 21.84
N GLU A 196 -44.21 49.57 21.52
CA GLU A 196 -45.30 49.40 22.48
C GLU A 196 -45.75 47.94 22.61
N THR A 197 -45.70 47.16 21.54
CA THR A 197 -46.28 45.80 21.51
C THR A 197 -45.23 44.69 21.50
N GLY A 198 -44.00 45.02 21.10
CA GLY A 198 -42.94 44.06 20.80
C GLY A 198 -43.16 43.27 19.51
N ALA A 199 -44.18 43.61 18.70
CA ALA A 199 -44.49 42.89 17.48
C ALA A 199 -43.49 43.22 16.34
N LEU A 200 -43.16 42.20 15.54
CA LEU A 200 -42.37 42.37 14.32
C LEU A 200 -43.22 43.13 13.27
N VAL A 201 -42.66 44.21 12.73
CA VAL A 201 -43.29 45.05 11.69
C VAL A 201 -42.74 44.71 10.31
N SER A 202 -41.41 44.63 10.18
CA SER A 202 -40.70 44.27 8.94
C SER A 202 -39.26 43.85 9.24
N VAL A 203 -38.53 43.34 8.23
CA VAL A 203 -37.11 42.99 8.34
C VAL A 203 -36.33 43.71 7.24
N ALA A 204 -35.40 44.58 7.63
CA ALA A 204 -34.61 45.42 6.72
C ALA A 204 -33.39 44.71 6.13
N SER A 205 -32.89 43.65 6.78
CA SER A 205 -31.78 42.83 6.31
C SER A 205 -32.04 41.38 6.70
N PRO A 206 -32.85 40.64 5.91
CA PRO A 206 -33.28 39.29 6.26
C PRO A 206 -32.14 38.28 6.12
N GLU A 207 -32.01 37.41 7.11
CA GLU A 207 -31.14 36.23 7.09
C GLU A 207 -32.02 34.98 7.16
N THR A 208 -31.76 33.99 6.31
CA THR A 208 -32.60 32.78 6.18
C THR A 208 -32.13 31.62 7.04
N SER A 209 -31.05 31.82 7.80
CA SER A 209 -30.48 30.82 8.68
C SER A 209 -30.03 31.41 10.02
N VAL A 210 -30.03 30.57 11.05
CA VAL A 210 -29.47 30.91 12.37
C VAL A 210 -28.60 29.77 12.85
N SER A 211 -27.35 30.07 13.23
CA SER A 211 -26.38 29.13 13.78
C SER A 211 -26.15 29.37 15.26
N LEU A 212 -26.35 28.34 16.08
CA LEU A 212 -25.88 28.30 17.46
C LEU A 212 -24.48 27.68 17.48
N GLU A 213 -23.49 28.38 18.03
CA GLU A 213 -22.08 27.98 18.01
C GLU A 213 -21.53 27.82 19.44
N ALA A 214 -20.72 26.79 19.65
CA ALA A 214 -19.86 26.69 20.82
C ALA A 214 -18.77 27.79 20.79
N PRO A 215 -18.14 28.12 21.94
CA PRO A 215 -16.96 28.97 21.96
C PRO A 215 -15.88 28.48 20.99
N THR A 216 -15.06 29.39 20.46
CA THR A 216 -13.99 29.06 19.50
C THR A 216 -13.14 27.87 19.97
N GLY A 217 -13.03 26.83 19.14
CA GLY A 217 -12.26 25.62 19.44
C GLY A 217 -12.88 24.68 20.48
N LYS A 218 -14.18 24.85 20.81
CA LYS A 218 -14.92 24.00 21.75
C LYS A 218 -16.13 23.36 21.07
N CYS A 219 -16.75 22.42 21.78
CA CYS A 219 -18.01 21.77 21.42
C CYS A 219 -19.07 21.99 22.51
N LEU A 220 -20.33 21.86 22.12
CA LEU A 220 -21.51 21.84 22.96
C LEU A 220 -21.57 20.52 23.76
N ALA A 221 -21.86 20.61 25.05
CA ALA A 221 -22.13 19.45 25.90
C ALA A 221 -23.54 18.90 25.64
N ALA A 222 -23.81 17.66 26.06
CA ALA A 222 -25.16 17.11 26.09
C ALA A 222 -26.08 17.95 26.98
N GLY A 223 -27.33 18.15 26.55
CA GLY A 223 -28.29 18.97 27.26
C GLY A 223 -29.18 19.82 26.35
N ASP A 224 -30.04 20.62 26.97
CA ASP A 224 -30.98 21.51 26.29
C ASP A 224 -30.28 22.77 25.78
N TYR A 225 -30.61 23.18 24.55
CA TYR A 225 -30.17 24.42 23.94
C TYR A 225 -31.34 25.22 23.38
N TYR A 226 -31.18 26.54 23.38
CA TYR A 226 -32.19 27.51 22.95
C TYR A 226 -31.61 28.49 21.95
N VAL A 227 -32.30 28.66 20.81
CA VAL A 227 -31.93 29.58 19.73
C VAL A 227 -33.04 30.61 19.57
N ALA A 228 -32.68 31.90 19.56
CA ALA A 228 -33.64 32.96 19.28
C ALA A 228 -33.82 33.13 17.77
N VAL A 229 -35.06 33.20 17.31
CA VAL A 229 -35.40 33.44 15.90
C VAL A 229 -36.51 34.48 15.79
N LEU A 230 -36.60 35.16 14.66
CA LEU A 230 -37.76 35.98 14.36
C LEU A 230 -39.04 35.12 14.30
N PRO A 231 -40.20 35.63 14.73
CA PRO A 231 -41.45 34.91 14.61
C PRO A 231 -41.74 34.56 13.16
N VAL A 232 -41.95 33.27 12.87
CA VAL A 232 -41.98 32.74 11.51
C VAL A 232 -42.88 31.52 11.42
N ASN A 233 -43.57 31.40 10.28
CA ASN A 233 -44.23 30.18 9.87
C ASN A 233 -43.40 29.49 8.79
N LEU A 234 -43.08 28.22 8.99
CA LEU A 234 -42.27 27.38 8.12
C LEU A 234 -43.19 26.31 7.49
N PRO A 235 -43.94 26.64 6.42
CA PRO A 235 -44.95 25.74 5.85
C PRO A 235 -44.36 24.47 5.23
N GLY A 236 -43.13 24.55 4.71
CA GLY A 236 -42.37 23.41 4.19
C GLY A 236 -41.51 22.70 5.24
N GLY A 237 -41.61 23.11 6.51
CA GLY A 237 -40.74 22.66 7.60
C GLY A 237 -39.33 23.26 7.53
N PHE A 238 -38.34 22.57 8.08
CA PHE A 238 -37.00 23.11 8.33
C PHE A 238 -35.93 22.02 8.35
N THR A 239 -34.67 22.43 8.27
CA THR A 239 -33.47 21.61 8.41
C THR A 239 -32.64 22.08 9.60
N LEU A 240 -32.16 21.15 10.41
CA LEU A 240 -31.06 21.34 11.37
C LEU A 240 -29.78 20.74 10.81
N THR A 241 -28.73 21.53 10.71
CA THR A 241 -27.39 21.08 10.33
C THR A 241 -26.46 21.15 11.54
N PHE A 242 -26.13 19.99 12.11
CA PHE A 242 -25.14 19.84 13.17
C PHE A 242 -23.76 19.74 12.53
N LYS A 243 -22.79 20.50 13.03
CA LYS A 243 -21.42 20.50 12.51
C LYS A 243 -20.43 20.35 13.65
N ASN A 244 -19.42 19.48 13.50
CA ASN A 244 -18.35 19.30 14.49
C ASN A 244 -17.16 20.27 14.21
N LEU A 245 -16.10 20.19 15.03
CA LEU A 245 -14.91 21.03 14.85
C LEU A 245 -14.15 20.75 13.54
N SER A 246 -14.23 19.54 12.97
CA SER A 246 -13.61 19.20 11.68
C SER A 246 -14.40 19.68 10.47
N GLY A 247 -15.65 20.10 10.67
CA GLY A 247 -16.54 20.62 9.66
C GLY A 247 -17.46 19.60 8.99
N SER A 248 -17.42 18.34 9.44
CA SER A 248 -18.41 17.32 9.09
C SER A 248 -19.82 17.77 9.49
N LYS A 249 -20.85 17.31 8.76
CA LYS A 249 -22.24 17.72 8.94
C LYS A 249 -23.17 16.52 9.15
N LEU A 250 -24.17 16.70 10.00
CA LEU A 250 -25.34 15.84 10.14
C LEU A 250 -26.59 16.69 9.94
N GLU A 251 -27.50 16.26 9.08
CA GLU A 251 -28.72 17.01 8.77
C GLU A 251 -29.96 16.28 9.27
N LYS A 252 -30.87 17.01 9.92
CA LYS A 252 -32.20 16.53 10.32
C LYS A 252 -33.24 17.48 9.76
N SER A 253 -34.03 17.01 8.81
CA SER A 253 -35.08 17.81 8.20
C SER A 253 -36.47 17.25 8.48
N THR A 254 -37.47 18.12 8.41
CA THR A 254 -38.89 17.73 8.39
C THR A 254 -39.63 18.55 7.36
N ALA A 255 -40.59 17.94 6.69
CA ALA A 255 -41.50 18.62 5.77
C ALA A 255 -42.79 19.13 6.48
N ASN A 256 -42.92 18.87 7.78
CA ASN A 256 -44.11 19.26 8.53
C ASN A 256 -44.09 20.76 8.78
N ALA A 257 -45.21 21.42 8.45
CA ALA A 257 -45.40 22.83 8.74
C ALA A 257 -45.17 23.13 10.23
N MET A 258 -44.45 24.21 10.51
CA MET A 258 -44.07 24.60 11.87
C MET A 258 -44.22 26.10 12.07
N ASP A 259 -45.05 26.48 13.02
CA ASP A 259 -45.14 27.87 13.48
C ASP A 259 -44.24 28.08 14.70
N ILE A 260 -43.42 29.13 14.66
CA ILE A 260 -42.57 29.58 15.76
C ILE A 260 -43.10 30.96 16.18
N PRO A 261 -44.03 31.00 17.16
CA PRO A 261 -44.71 32.23 17.52
C PRO A 261 -43.82 33.14 18.39
N ARG A 262 -44.14 34.44 18.37
CA ARG A 262 -43.63 35.40 19.36
C ARG A 262 -44.09 35.02 20.77
N ASN A 263 -43.30 35.34 21.79
CA ASN A 263 -43.62 35.07 23.20
C ASN A 263 -43.80 33.58 23.54
N GLY A 264 -43.22 32.70 22.71
CA GLY A 264 -43.23 31.26 22.90
C GLY A 264 -42.11 30.64 22.08
N GLY A 265 -42.32 29.41 21.65
CA GLY A 265 -41.33 28.70 20.87
C GLY A 265 -41.76 27.30 20.48
N LYS A 266 -40.89 26.60 19.76
CA LYS A 266 -41.06 25.19 19.42
C LYS A 266 -39.96 24.32 20.03
N ASN A 267 -40.36 23.27 20.73
CA ASN A 267 -39.45 22.22 21.18
C ASN A 267 -39.36 21.14 20.10
N LEU A 268 -38.16 20.91 19.61
CA LEU A 268 -37.83 19.96 18.56
C LEU A 268 -37.49 18.56 19.12
N GLY A 269 -37.40 18.43 20.45
CA GLY A 269 -37.09 17.18 21.13
C GLY A 269 -35.60 16.87 21.19
N THR A 270 -35.31 15.62 21.54
CA THR A 270 -33.94 15.14 21.71
C THR A 270 -33.40 14.55 20.42
N VAL A 271 -32.19 14.96 20.06
CA VAL A 271 -31.42 14.39 18.97
C VAL A 271 -30.52 13.30 19.54
N THR A 272 -30.87 12.05 19.26
CA THR A 272 -30.12 10.83 19.61
C THR A 272 -29.94 9.97 18.35
N GLY A 273 -28.86 9.18 18.27
CA GLY A 273 -28.60 8.21 17.19
C GLY A 273 -28.38 8.82 15.78
N GLY A 274 -27.49 8.31 14.92
CA GLY A 274 -26.47 7.30 15.06
C GLY A 274 -25.22 7.80 14.37
N ILE A 275 -24.10 7.42 14.97
CA ILE A 275 -22.72 7.85 14.73
C ILE A 275 -22.21 7.58 13.30
N GLY A 276 -22.99 6.90 12.44
CA GLY A 276 -22.58 6.48 11.10
C GLY A 276 -22.27 7.61 10.10
N GLU A 277 -22.67 8.85 10.35
CA GLU A 277 -22.46 9.97 9.41
C GLU A 277 -21.32 10.93 9.79
N PHE A 278 -20.78 10.85 11.01
CA PHE A 278 -19.59 11.63 11.42
C PHE A 278 -18.27 10.85 11.38
N ASN A 279 -18.33 9.51 11.34
CA ASN A 279 -17.41 8.69 12.15
C ASN A 279 -16.06 8.26 11.61
N ASN A 280 -15.70 8.68 10.40
CA ASN A 280 -14.69 7.92 9.69
C ASN A 280 -13.58 8.80 9.08
N LEU A 281 -13.43 10.04 9.50
CA LEU A 281 -12.32 10.88 9.05
C LEU A 281 -11.29 11.06 10.18
N ILE A 282 -10.07 10.58 9.95
CA ILE A 282 -8.93 10.66 10.88
C ILE A 282 -8.01 11.79 10.42
N MET A 283 -7.82 12.80 11.26
CA MET A 283 -7.05 14.03 10.97
C MET A 283 -5.78 14.14 11.82
N THR A 284 -5.72 13.45 12.95
CA THR A 284 -4.66 13.59 13.96
C THR A 284 -4.11 12.23 14.40
N PRO A 285 -2.88 12.17 14.95
CA PRO A 285 -2.33 10.93 15.48
C PRO A 285 -3.12 10.39 16.68
N GLU A 286 -3.75 11.26 17.48
CA GLU A 286 -4.64 10.85 18.58
C GLU A 286 -5.88 10.11 18.08
N GLU A 287 -6.56 10.64 17.06
CA GLU A 287 -7.72 9.98 16.44
C GLU A 287 -7.33 8.66 15.78
N LEU A 288 -6.12 8.57 15.21
CA LEU A 288 -5.61 7.32 14.64
C LEU A 288 -5.41 6.25 15.73
N ILE A 289 -4.88 6.64 16.90
CA ILE A 289 -4.71 5.75 18.05
C ILE A 289 -6.08 5.31 18.59
N GLU A 290 -7.03 6.24 18.73
CA GLU A 290 -8.39 5.94 19.18
C GLU A 290 -9.10 4.96 18.23
N TRP A 291 -8.99 5.18 16.92
CA TRP A 291 -9.49 4.26 15.89
C TRP A 291 -8.91 2.85 16.08
N ASN A 292 -7.61 2.76 16.33
CA ASN A 292 -6.91 1.49 16.53
C ASN A 292 -7.26 0.80 17.86
N GLU A 293 -7.67 1.56 18.87
CA GLU A 293 -8.14 1.05 20.16
C GLU A 293 -9.62 0.62 20.14
N ASN A 294 -10.38 0.99 19.10
CA ASN A 294 -11.78 0.59 18.93
C ASN A 294 -11.95 -0.94 19.08
N THR A 295 -12.90 -1.34 19.93
CA THR A 295 -13.11 -2.74 20.29
C THR A 295 -13.97 -3.49 19.29
N VAL A 296 -14.74 -2.80 18.43
CA VAL A 296 -15.68 -3.41 17.48
C VAL A 296 -15.54 -2.76 16.10
N PHE A 297 -15.07 -3.54 15.13
CA PHE A 297 -15.17 -3.23 13.70
C PHE A 297 -16.33 -3.99 13.07
N SER A 298 -16.93 -3.44 12.02
CA SER A 298 -17.95 -4.09 11.19
C SER A 298 -17.53 -4.12 9.71
N PRO A 299 -17.93 -5.12 8.92
CA PRO A 299 -17.55 -5.22 7.50
C PRO A 299 -17.94 -3.99 6.64
N GLY A 300 -18.98 -3.25 7.05
CA GLY A 300 -19.46 -2.05 6.35
C GLY A 300 -18.83 -0.73 6.79
N ASP A 301 -17.97 -0.73 7.80
CA ASP A 301 -17.32 0.49 8.27
C ASP A 301 -16.30 0.97 7.23
N VAL A 302 -16.17 2.29 7.05
CA VAL A 302 -15.27 2.87 6.04
C VAL A 302 -14.51 4.04 6.64
N TYR A 303 -13.35 3.80 7.22
CA TYR A 303 -12.41 4.78 7.79
C TYR A 303 -11.55 5.42 6.71
N LYS A 304 -11.26 6.70 6.85
CA LYS A 304 -10.54 7.54 5.90
C LYS A 304 -9.54 8.43 6.63
N LEU A 305 -8.35 8.60 6.06
CA LEU A 305 -7.48 9.70 6.49
C LEU A 305 -7.92 11.00 5.80
N GLY A 306 -7.95 12.12 6.53
CA GLY A 306 -8.16 13.46 5.96
C GLY A 306 -6.96 14.38 6.09
N ALA A 307 -5.86 13.90 6.68
CA ALA A 307 -4.57 14.58 6.74
C ALA A 307 -3.43 13.56 6.80
N ASP A 308 -2.21 14.02 6.53
CA ASP A 308 -1.00 13.25 6.82
C ASP A 308 -0.77 13.20 8.34
N ILE A 309 -0.46 12.02 8.87
CA ILE A 309 -0.37 11.74 10.30
C ILE A 309 1.10 11.57 10.72
N ASP A 310 1.60 12.52 11.49
CA ASP A 310 2.92 12.45 12.16
C ASP A 310 2.78 11.74 13.52
N MET A 311 3.40 10.58 13.66
CA MET A 311 3.36 9.79 14.90
C MET A 311 4.52 10.10 15.87
N SER A 312 5.27 11.18 15.63
CA SER A 312 6.39 11.58 16.50
C SER A 312 5.98 11.69 17.97
N GLY A 313 6.71 11.01 18.84
CA GLY A 313 6.44 10.99 20.29
C GLY A 313 5.18 10.21 20.69
N LYS A 314 4.56 9.47 19.76
CA LYS A 314 3.43 8.57 20.01
C LYS A 314 3.89 7.12 19.90
N THR A 315 3.11 6.22 20.51
CA THR A 315 3.34 4.77 20.43
C THR A 315 2.25 4.14 19.58
N TRP A 316 2.65 3.43 18.53
CA TRP A 316 1.72 2.61 17.76
C TRP A 316 1.64 1.18 18.31
N LYS A 317 0.43 0.68 18.53
CA LYS A 317 0.19 -0.70 18.97
C LYS A 317 -0.65 -1.42 17.92
N PRO A 318 -0.08 -2.34 17.13
CA PRO A 318 -0.80 -2.94 16.01
C PRO A 318 -2.08 -3.65 16.43
N ARG A 319 -3.19 -3.34 15.76
CA ARG A 319 -4.50 -3.94 16.05
C ARG A 319 -4.74 -5.27 15.33
N SER A 320 -5.51 -6.14 15.97
CA SER A 320 -6.02 -7.39 15.37
C SER A 320 -7.47 -7.32 14.96
N ASP A 321 -7.80 -8.25 14.08
CA ASP A 321 -9.14 -8.57 13.62
C ASP A 321 -9.82 -7.36 12.98
N PHE A 322 -9.05 -6.58 12.23
CA PHE A 322 -9.58 -5.48 11.44
C PHE A 322 -10.54 -6.02 10.36
N GLN A 323 -11.70 -5.38 10.25
CA GLN A 323 -12.66 -5.56 9.15
C GLN A 323 -13.26 -4.19 8.80
N GLY A 324 -13.82 -4.08 7.61
CA GLY A 324 -14.20 -2.79 7.02
C GLY A 324 -13.13 -2.22 6.09
N THR A 325 -13.28 -0.97 5.70
CA THR A 325 -12.36 -0.26 4.79
C THR A 325 -11.51 0.75 5.56
N PHE A 326 -10.21 0.77 5.33
CA PHE A 326 -9.29 1.83 5.72
C PHE A 326 -8.70 2.46 4.45
N ASP A 327 -9.16 3.66 4.11
CA ASP A 327 -8.79 4.41 2.92
C ASP A 327 -7.89 5.58 3.30
N GLY A 328 -6.59 5.46 3.02
CA GLY A 328 -5.64 6.54 3.28
C GLY A 328 -5.90 7.79 2.42
N GLN A 329 -6.70 7.72 1.35
CA GLN A 329 -6.94 8.83 0.41
C GLN A 329 -5.65 9.48 -0.15
N GLY A 330 -4.54 8.73 -0.17
CA GLY A 330 -3.21 9.20 -0.57
C GLY A 330 -2.41 9.85 0.55
N HIS A 331 -2.97 9.97 1.76
CA HIS A 331 -2.27 10.50 2.92
C HIS A 331 -1.25 9.52 3.51
N ARG A 332 -0.33 10.12 4.27
CA ARG A 332 0.83 9.47 4.86
C ARG A 332 0.65 9.19 6.34
N ILE A 333 1.22 8.09 6.82
CA ILE A 333 1.47 7.85 8.25
C ILE A 333 2.97 7.60 8.41
N TYR A 334 3.63 8.38 9.26
CA TYR A 334 5.11 8.39 9.35
C TYR A 334 5.60 8.68 10.78
N ASN A 335 6.90 8.53 11.00
CA ASN A 335 7.58 8.65 12.30
C ASN A 335 7.04 7.71 13.40
N PHE A 336 6.85 6.42 13.10
CA PHE A 336 6.40 5.43 14.10
C PHE A 336 7.29 4.19 14.15
N GLU A 337 7.42 3.58 15.32
CA GLU A 337 8.24 2.38 15.49
C GLU A 337 7.41 1.25 16.06
N VAL A 338 7.48 0.07 15.44
CA VAL A 338 6.81 -1.13 15.96
C VAL A 338 7.85 -2.22 16.16
N THR A 339 8.22 -2.46 17.42
CA THR A 339 9.06 -3.58 17.81
C THR A 339 8.28 -4.50 18.74
N THR A 340 8.11 -5.77 18.36
CA THR A 340 7.38 -6.75 19.18
C THR A 340 7.84 -8.19 18.92
N SER A 341 7.61 -9.08 19.87
CA SER A 341 7.83 -10.53 19.75
C SER A 341 6.65 -11.26 19.08
N GLU A 342 5.62 -10.53 18.65
CA GLU A 342 4.44 -11.07 17.97
C GLU A 342 4.44 -10.76 16.47
N TYR A 343 3.28 -10.87 15.80
CA TYR A 343 3.09 -10.38 14.43
C TYR A 343 3.29 -8.88 14.40
N VAL A 344 4.03 -8.39 13.40
CA VAL A 344 4.49 -7.00 13.34
C VAL A 344 3.91 -6.31 12.11
N GLY A 345 3.18 -5.23 12.29
CA GLY A 345 2.69 -4.44 11.17
C GLY A 345 1.99 -3.19 11.62
N PHE A 346 1.51 -2.39 10.67
CA PHE A 346 0.58 -1.30 10.99
C PHE A 346 -0.74 -1.91 11.46
N ILE A 347 -1.22 -2.93 10.74
CA ILE A 347 -2.30 -3.82 11.16
C ILE A 347 -1.71 -5.20 11.46
N ARG A 348 -2.01 -5.76 12.63
CA ARG A 348 -1.53 -7.09 13.05
C ARG A 348 -2.24 -8.19 12.27
N THR A 349 -3.58 -8.16 12.26
CA THR A 349 -4.38 -9.11 11.48
C THR A 349 -5.65 -8.48 10.95
N THR A 350 -6.12 -8.93 9.78
CA THR A 350 -7.53 -8.76 9.40
C THR A 350 -8.37 -9.90 9.99
N LYS A 351 -9.68 -9.69 10.12
CA LYS A 351 -10.58 -10.63 10.82
C LYS A 351 -10.80 -11.91 10.03
N ASP A 352 -10.66 -13.04 10.71
CA ASP A 352 -11.02 -14.34 10.12
C ASP A 352 -12.53 -14.42 9.85
N GLY A 353 -12.89 -14.93 8.66
CA GLY A 353 -14.26 -14.90 8.14
C GLY A 353 -14.85 -13.49 7.89
N GLY A 354 -14.07 -12.41 8.09
CA GLY A 354 -14.49 -11.04 7.85
C GLY A 354 -14.17 -10.54 6.45
N THR A 355 -14.51 -9.27 6.19
CA THR A 355 -14.15 -8.55 4.95
C THR A 355 -13.35 -7.31 5.30
N ALA A 356 -12.19 -7.11 4.67
CA ALA A 356 -11.34 -5.95 4.88
C ALA A 356 -10.84 -5.36 3.56
N CYS A 357 -10.70 -4.04 3.50
CA CYS A 357 -10.05 -3.33 2.40
C CYS A 357 -9.11 -2.27 2.96
N ILE A 358 -7.82 -2.34 2.65
CA ILE A 358 -6.84 -1.32 3.02
C ILE A 358 -6.33 -0.72 1.73
N LYS A 359 -6.48 0.61 1.55
CA LYS A 359 -6.15 1.23 0.29
C LYS A 359 -5.64 2.67 0.35
N ASN A 360 -4.99 3.11 -0.73
CA ASN A 360 -4.53 4.48 -0.96
C ASN A 360 -3.72 5.05 0.22
N LEU A 361 -2.77 4.27 0.72
CA LEU A 361 -2.08 4.57 1.98
C LEU A 361 -0.57 4.61 1.77
N VAL A 362 0.08 5.65 2.26
CA VAL A 362 1.54 5.77 2.27
C VAL A 362 2.06 5.59 3.70
N ILE A 363 3.00 4.66 3.89
CA ILE A 363 3.55 4.30 5.19
C ILE A 363 5.05 4.60 5.24
N GLY A 364 5.48 5.29 6.30
CA GLY A 364 6.90 5.49 6.63
C GLY A 364 7.63 6.54 5.79
N SER A 365 6.87 7.51 5.25
CA SER A 365 7.42 8.62 4.47
C SER A 365 6.72 9.93 4.80
N LYS A 366 7.51 10.94 5.19
CA LYS A 366 7.02 12.29 5.47
C LYS A 366 6.72 13.07 4.19
N ASP A 367 7.55 12.90 3.17
CA ASP A 367 7.48 13.63 1.90
C ASP A 367 6.71 12.88 0.80
N GLY A 368 6.40 11.60 1.02
CA GLY A 368 5.72 10.71 0.06
C GLY A 368 6.65 10.09 -0.98
N VAL A 369 7.97 10.35 -0.91
CA VAL A 369 8.94 9.91 -1.91
C VAL A 369 10.18 9.23 -1.31
N SER A 370 10.48 9.47 -0.04
CA SER A 370 11.63 8.88 0.65
C SER A 370 11.26 8.33 2.02
N TRP A 371 12.03 7.34 2.49
CA TRP A 371 11.89 6.83 3.84
C TRP A 371 12.22 7.94 4.86
N ASP A 372 11.39 8.06 5.90
CA ASP A 372 11.52 9.10 6.93
C ASP A 372 12.72 8.90 7.88
N GLY A 373 13.42 7.76 7.81
CA GLY A 373 14.56 7.43 8.66
C GLY A 373 14.20 6.89 10.05
N VAL A 374 12.91 6.76 10.35
CA VAL A 374 12.39 6.36 11.67
C VAL A 374 11.48 5.14 11.55
N SER A 375 10.59 5.15 10.57
CA SER A 375 9.50 4.19 10.51
C SER A 375 9.97 2.78 10.20
N HIS A 376 9.66 1.84 11.10
CA HIS A 376 10.10 0.45 10.98
C HIS A 376 9.16 -0.56 11.66
N PHE A 377 9.19 -1.78 11.13
CA PHE A 377 8.53 -2.96 11.66
C PHE A 377 9.58 -4.01 12.03
N THR A 378 9.84 -4.21 13.33
CA THR A 378 10.87 -5.13 13.82
C THR A 378 10.27 -6.28 14.62
N HIS A 379 10.50 -7.51 14.16
CA HIS A 379 10.24 -8.71 14.95
C HIS A 379 11.41 -9.00 15.89
N ALA A 380 11.15 -8.95 17.19
CA ALA A 380 12.12 -9.15 18.26
C ALA A 380 12.16 -10.61 18.76
N ALA A 381 12.92 -10.87 19.83
CA ALA A 381 13.01 -12.19 20.45
C ALA A 381 11.63 -12.70 20.92
N SER A 382 11.30 -13.94 20.57
CA SER A 382 10.08 -14.63 21.02
C SER A 382 10.46 -15.82 21.90
N ALA A 383 9.69 -16.06 22.98
CA ALA A 383 9.85 -17.25 23.81
C ALA A 383 9.39 -18.54 23.10
N ASN A 384 8.53 -18.41 22.08
CA ASN A 384 8.02 -19.52 21.28
C ASN A 384 8.71 -19.56 19.91
N ASN A 385 9.50 -20.62 19.69
CA ASN A 385 10.27 -20.80 18.46
C ASN A 385 9.60 -21.74 17.45
N TYR A 386 8.40 -22.26 17.76
CA TYR A 386 7.65 -23.18 16.90
C TYR A 386 6.60 -22.48 16.03
N THR A 387 6.09 -21.33 16.47
CA THR A 387 5.08 -20.55 15.75
C THR A 387 5.70 -19.68 14.67
N TRP A 388 4.98 -19.53 13.56
CA TRP A 388 5.28 -18.58 12.49
C TRP A 388 4.88 -17.17 12.86
N TYR A 389 5.81 -16.22 12.78
CA TYR A 389 5.57 -14.79 12.94
C TYR A 389 5.68 -14.08 11.60
N TYR A 390 4.79 -13.12 11.39
CA TYR A 390 4.63 -12.42 10.13
C TYR A 390 4.94 -10.93 10.32
N ALA A 391 5.58 -10.31 9.33
CA ALA A 391 5.86 -8.88 9.34
C ALA A 391 5.52 -8.21 7.99
N GLY A 392 5.00 -6.99 8.05
CA GLY A 392 4.70 -6.09 6.93
C GLY A 392 3.62 -5.07 7.30
N VAL A 393 3.28 -4.13 6.41
CA VAL A 393 2.19 -3.14 6.68
C VAL A 393 0.93 -3.81 7.24
N VAL A 394 0.52 -4.94 6.66
CA VAL A 394 -0.46 -5.84 7.25
C VAL A 394 0.20 -7.19 7.54
N ALA A 395 0.48 -7.50 8.81
CA ALA A 395 1.30 -8.67 9.12
C ALA A 395 0.70 -9.98 8.59
N LYS A 396 -0.60 -10.21 8.83
CA LYS A 396 -1.35 -11.35 8.26
C LYS A 396 -2.74 -10.94 7.79
N THR A 397 -3.10 -11.25 6.56
CA THR A 397 -4.47 -11.11 6.07
C THR A 397 -5.24 -12.43 6.26
N MET A 398 -6.49 -12.33 6.72
CA MET A 398 -7.46 -13.42 6.89
C MET A 398 -8.82 -12.99 6.31
N GLY A 399 -9.79 -13.90 6.24
CA GLY A 399 -11.10 -13.59 5.65
C GLY A 399 -11.02 -13.25 4.15
N SER A 400 -11.85 -12.32 3.68
CA SER A 400 -11.73 -11.72 2.35
C SER A 400 -11.06 -10.36 2.46
N THR A 401 -9.82 -10.21 2.00
CA THR A 401 -9.04 -8.98 2.19
C THR A 401 -8.51 -8.45 0.87
N ASN A 402 -8.74 -7.17 0.60
CA ASN A 402 -8.12 -6.42 -0.49
C ASN A 402 -7.06 -5.45 0.05
N LEU A 403 -5.90 -5.44 -0.59
CA LEU A 403 -4.82 -4.47 -0.37
C LEU A 403 -4.59 -3.72 -1.68
N GLU A 404 -4.87 -2.43 -1.74
CA GLU A 404 -4.91 -1.69 -3.01
C GLU A 404 -4.14 -0.37 -2.91
N ASN A 405 -3.16 -0.13 -3.78
CA ASN A 405 -2.43 1.15 -3.80
C ASN A 405 -1.83 1.51 -2.42
N ILE A 406 -1.19 0.54 -1.77
CA ILE A 406 -0.42 0.72 -0.54
C ILE A 406 1.04 0.93 -0.92
N ILE A 407 1.63 2.04 -0.45
CA ILE A 407 3.04 2.37 -0.67
C ILE A 407 3.78 2.29 0.67
N ASN A 408 4.70 1.33 0.77
CA ASN A 408 5.51 1.15 1.97
C ASN A 408 6.94 1.67 1.79
N PHE A 409 7.35 2.64 2.60
CA PHE A 409 8.74 3.07 2.76
C PHE A 409 9.36 2.55 4.05
N ALA A 410 8.57 2.11 5.03
CA ALA A 410 9.07 1.63 6.31
C ALA A 410 9.89 0.33 6.14
N ALA A 411 11.00 0.25 6.86
CA ALA A 411 11.83 -0.95 6.88
C ALA A 411 11.13 -2.10 7.61
N VAL A 412 11.37 -3.34 7.18
CA VAL A 412 10.86 -4.56 7.82
C VAL A 412 12.03 -5.44 8.22
N GLU A 413 12.13 -5.78 9.50
CA GLU A 413 13.27 -6.53 10.03
C GLU A 413 12.84 -7.70 10.92
N ALA A 414 13.52 -8.85 10.79
CA ALA A 414 13.67 -9.79 11.90
C ALA A 414 15.02 -9.56 12.57
N ALA A 415 15.01 -9.15 13.84
CA ALA A 415 16.22 -8.81 14.58
C ALA A 415 17.13 -10.02 14.79
N SER A 416 18.42 -9.78 15.06
CA SER A 416 19.38 -10.85 15.42
C SER A 416 19.05 -11.58 16.72
N SER A 417 18.15 -11.03 17.53
CA SER A 417 17.60 -11.69 18.71
C SER A 417 16.39 -12.57 18.40
N ALA A 418 15.84 -12.54 17.19
CA ALA A 418 14.64 -13.29 16.81
C ALA A 418 14.94 -14.80 16.69
N THR A 419 14.55 -15.58 17.68
CA THR A 419 14.75 -17.04 17.71
C THR A 419 13.57 -17.83 17.15
N SER A 420 12.61 -17.17 16.51
CA SER A 420 11.39 -17.79 16.00
C SER A 420 11.41 -17.92 14.47
N LYS A 421 10.43 -18.66 13.93
CA LYS A 421 10.20 -18.74 12.49
C LYS A 421 9.55 -17.45 12.02
N THR A 422 10.15 -16.78 11.04
CA THR A 422 9.66 -15.48 10.53
C THR A 422 9.33 -15.53 9.05
N ARG A 423 8.36 -14.71 8.65
CA ARG A 423 8.11 -14.34 7.25
C ARG A 423 7.96 -12.84 7.13
N LEU A 424 8.74 -12.23 6.27
CA LEU A 424 8.93 -10.79 6.21
C LEU A 424 8.55 -10.27 4.84
N ALA A 425 7.67 -9.30 4.78
CA ALA A 425 7.44 -8.56 3.55
C ALA A 425 7.06 -7.12 3.78
N GLY A 426 7.24 -6.28 2.76
CA GLY A 426 6.89 -4.87 2.83
C GLY A 426 5.39 -4.66 3.05
N ILE A 427 4.56 -5.38 2.29
CA ILE A 427 3.10 -5.23 2.36
C ILE A 427 2.47 -6.24 3.32
N SER A 428 2.73 -7.55 3.17
CA SER A 428 2.17 -8.55 4.07
C SER A 428 3.01 -9.82 4.26
N GLY A 429 3.28 -10.18 5.52
CA GLY A 429 4.03 -11.40 5.83
C GLY A 429 3.26 -12.68 5.46
N ASN A 430 1.93 -12.66 5.49
CA ASN A 430 1.11 -13.79 5.07
C ASN A 430 -0.26 -13.38 4.53
N ILE A 431 -0.59 -13.87 3.33
CA ILE A 431 -1.90 -13.81 2.73
C ILE A 431 -2.62 -15.13 2.97
N ALA A 432 -3.41 -15.22 4.04
CA ALA A 432 -4.30 -16.36 4.33
C ALA A 432 -5.76 -16.02 3.97
N SER A 433 -5.96 -15.13 3.02
CA SER A 433 -7.25 -14.58 2.63
C SER A 433 -7.50 -14.75 1.13
N THR A 434 -8.77 -14.86 0.74
CA THR A 434 -9.16 -14.64 -0.66
C THR A 434 -9.24 -13.14 -0.91
N GLY A 435 -8.86 -12.68 -2.10
CA GLY A 435 -8.90 -11.25 -2.43
C GLY A 435 -7.80 -10.80 -3.39
N THR A 436 -7.61 -9.49 -3.47
CA THR A 436 -6.67 -8.86 -4.41
C THR A 436 -5.60 -8.05 -3.70
N ILE A 437 -4.36 -8.20 -4.15
CA ILE A 437 -3.23 -7.32 -3.82
C ILE A 437 -2.89 -6.58 -5.10
N LYS A 438 -3.23 -5.30 -5.16
CA LYS A 438 -3.25 -4.54 -6.40
C LYS A 438 -2.50 -3.23 -6.27
N ASP A 439 -1.64 -2.94 -7.25
CA ASP A 439 -0.92 -1.67 -7.35
C ASP A 439 -0.14 -1.29 -6.07
N CYS A 440 0.24 -2.30 -5.27
CA CYS A 440 1.00 -2.08 -4.05
C CYS A 440 2.49 -1.95 -4.37
N ILE A 441 3.17 -1.02 -3.71
CA ILE A 441 4.56 -0.68 -3.95
C ILE A 441 5.36 -0.78 -2.65
N ASN A 442 6.48 -1.48 -2.68
CA ASN A 442 7.43 -1.51 -1.57
C ASN A 442 8.76 -0.82 -1.94
N TYR A 443 9.10 0.25 -1.23
CA TYR A 443 10.42 0.88 -1.22
C TYR A 443 11.24 0.49 0.01
N GLY A 444 10.58 0.09 1.11
CA GLY A 444 11.24 -0.28 2.35
C GLY A 444 12.18 -1.47 2.20
N THR A 445 13.35 -1.41 2.83
CA THR A 445 14.28 -2.54 2.90
C THR A 445 13.70 -3.64 3.78
N ILE A 446 13.89 -4.91 3.38
CA ILE A 446 13.45 -6.06 4.16
C ILE A 446 14.66 -6.91 4.53
N THR A 447 14.91 -7.06 5.83
CA THR A 447 16.15 -7.68 6.32
C THR A 447 15.84 -8.79 7.32
N ASN A 448 16.38 -9.98 7.08
CA ASN A 448 16.34 -11.08 8.04
C ASN A 448 17.71 -11.25 8.71
N ASN A 449 17.83 -10.74 9.95
CA ASN A 449 19.01 -10.90 10.80
C ASN A 449 18.90 -12.08 11.77
N ALA A 450 17.77 -12.81 11.77
CA ALA A 450 17.55 -13.91 12.70
C ALA A 450 18.66 -14.98 12.61
N PRO A 451 19.15 -15.53 13.73
CA PRO A 451 20.18 -16.57 13.73
C PRO A 451 19.64 -17.92 13.25
N LYS A 452 20.54 -18.82 12.83
CA LYS A 452 20.19 -20.18 12.39
C LYS A 452 19.38 -20.97 13.42
N THR A 453 19.77 -20.84 14.70
CA THR A 453 19.12 -21.51 15.84
C THR A 453 17.68 -21.05 16.05
N GLY A 454 17.27 -19.93 15.46
CA GLY A 454 15.90 -19.46 15.47
C GLY A 454 14.95 -20.23 14.54
N VAL A 455 15.50 -21.02 13.62
CA VAL A 455 14.73 -21.89 12.70
C VAL A 455 14.95 -23.33 13.14
N VAL A 456 14.40 -23.71 14.29
CA VAL A 456 14.47 -25.10 14.76
C VAL A 456 13.49 -25.95 13.96
N SER A 457 14.01 -26.66 12.96
CA SER A 457 13.44 -27.96 12.55
C SER A 457 14.56 -28.89 12.12
N SER A 458 15.12 -29.61 13.08
CA SER A 458 16.06 -30.72 12.85
C SER A 458 15.39 -32.01 12.37
N SER A 459 14.13 -31.97 11.90
CA SER A 459 13.42 -33.19 11.48
C SER A 459 12.32 -33.02 10.43
N ASP A 460 11.95 -31.81 10.01
CA ASP A 460 10.93 -31.63 8.96
C ASP A 460 11.58 -31.18 7.65
N SER A 461 11.85 -32.16 6.79
CA SER A 461 12.44 -31.97 5.46
C SER A 461 11.42 -31.48 4.42
N SER A 462 10.18 -31.16 4.82
CA SER A 462 9.07 -30.95 3.88
C SER A 462 8.24 -29.67 4.07
N THR A 463 8.43 -28.90 5.15
CA THR A 463 7.71 -27.63 5.39
C THR A 463 8.65 -26.42 5.37
N ALA A 464 8.28 -25.41 4.57
CA ALA A 464 9.12 -24.31 4.13
C ALA A 464 9.84 -23.55 5.27
N PRO A 465 11.08 -23.09 5.06
CA PRO A 465 11.74 -22.13 5.97
C PRO A 465 11.16 -20.71 5.86
N GLY A 466 11.66 -19.80 6.68
CA GLY A 466 11.30 -18.38 6.63
C GLY A 466 11.34 -17.81 5.22
N ALA A 467 10.33 -17.01 4.89
CA ALA A 467 10.13 -16.43 3.56
C ALA A 467 10.30 -14.91 3.60
N ILE A 468 10.92 -14.35 2.57
CA ILE A 468 11.16 -12.91 2.44
C ILE A 468 10.64 -12.44 1.08
N ALA A 469 9.92 -11.33 1.04
CA ALA A 469 9.51 -10.74 -0.23
C ALA A 469 9.16 -9.25 -0.17
N GLY A 470 9.25 -8.54 -1.28
CA GLY A 470 8.85 -7.12 -1.35
C GLY A 470 7.38 -6.89 -1.00
N ILE A 471 6.48 -7.74 -1.53
CA ILE A 471 5.04 -7.57 -1.36
C ILE A 471 4.48 -8.59 -0.38
N ALA A 472 4.60 -9.89 -0.67
CA ALA A 472 4.05 -10.92 0.21
C ALA A 472 5.00 -12.10 0.43
N ALA A 473 5.31 -12.43 1.68
CA ALA A 473 6.24 -13.52 1.95
C ALA A 473 5.59 -14.90 1.75
N GLN A 474 4.30 -15.03 2.06
CA GLN A 474 3.53 -16.25 1.82
C GLN A 474 2.12 -15.93 1.30
N CYS A 475 1.62 -16.74 0.37
CA CYS A 475 0.21 -16.85 0.04
C CYS A 475 -0.34 -18.27 0.31
N ASP A 476 -1.27 -18.39 1.24
CA ASP A 476 -1.95 -19.65 1.64
C ASP A 476 -3.43 -19.67 1.20
N ALA A 477 -3.78 -18.88 0.19
CA ALA A 477 -5.13 -18.77 -0.36
C ALA A 477 -5.11 -18.39 -1.84
N ALA A 478 -6.26 -18.51 -2.51
CA ALA A 478 -6.44 -18.12 -3.91
C ALA A 478 -6.60 -16.60 -4.07
N ALA A 479 -5.48 -15.87 -3.94
CA ALA A 479 -5.43 -14.42 -4.12
C ALA A 479 -5.05 -14.02 -5.56
N THR A 480 -5.17 -12.74 -5.90
CA THR A 480 -4.63 -12.19 -7.16
C THR A 480 -3.67 -11.04 -6.85
N PHE A 481 -2.48 -11.10 -7.41
CA PHE A 481 -1.49 -10.01 -7.39
C PHE A 481 -1.46 -9.36 -8.78
N ASP A 482 -1.69 -8.05 -8.84
CA ASP A 482 -1.76 -7.30 -10.09
C ASP A 482 -1.04 -5.96 -9.94
N GLY A 483 -0.12 -5.63 -10.84
CA GLY A 483 0.52 -4.31 -10.87
C GLY A 483 1.44 -3.98 -9.69
N CYS A 484 1.77 -4.96 -8.85
CA CYS A 484 2.60 -4.72 -7.66
C CYS A 484 4.09 -4.55 -8.01
N VAL A 485 4.79 -3.67 -7.29
CA VAL A 485 6.19 -3.32 -7.57
C VAL A 485 7.05 -3.35 -6.31
N ASN A 486 8.23 -3.96 -6.40
CA ASN A 486 9.24 -3.89 -5.34
C ASN A 486 10.48 -3.12 -5.80
N TYR A 487 10.83 -2.05 -5.09
CA TYR A 487 12.09 -1.33 -5.17
C TYR A 487 13.01 -1.61 -3.98
N GLY A 488 12.45 -2.08 -2.86
CA GLY A 488 13.21 -2.33 -1.63
C GLY A 488 14.17 -3.51 -1.78
N THR A 489 15.40 -3.34 -1.26
CA THR A 489 16.39 -4.42 -1.17
C THR A 489 15.94 -5.49 -0.17
N LEU A 490 16.04 -6.75 -0.58
CA LEU A 490 15.74 -7.92 0.24
C LEU A 490 17.05 -8.57 0.70
N THR A 491 17.31 -8.60 2.01
CA THR A 491 18.56 -9.11 2.58
C THR A 491 18.29 -10.30 3.50
N ASN A 492 18.99 -11.41 3.27
CA ASN A 492 18.96 -12.57 4.16
C ASN A 492 20.33 -12.86 4.77
N ASN A 493 20.48 -12.57 6.06
CA ASN A 493 21.68 -12.86 6.85
C ASN A 493 21.54 -14.15 7.67
N ASN A 494 20.40 -14.85 7.60
CA ASN A 494 20.17 -16.12 8.28
C ASN A 494 20.80 -17.29 7.49
N PRO A 495 21.78 -18.06 8.02
CA PRO A 495 22.46 -19.12 7.27
C PRO A 495 21.68 -20.45 7.18
N GLY A 496 20.40 -20.45 7.57
CA GLY A 496 19.47 -21.56 7.44
C GLY A 496 18.91 -21.70 6.02
N THR A 497 17.91 -22.59 5.88
CA THR A 497 17.13 -22.70 4.65
C THR A 497 16.36 -21.39 4.44
N PHE A 498 16.14 -20.95 3.20
CA PHE A 498 15.37 -19.72 2.92
C PHE A 498 14.56 -19.82 1.63
N ILE A 499 13.54 -18.95 1.56
CA ILE A 499 12.75 -18.66 0.36
C ILE A 499 12.72 -17.15 0.19
N ILE A 500 13.18 -16.62 -0.94
CA ILE A 500 13.23 -15.18 -1.18
C ILE A 500 12.73 -14.82 -2.59
N GLY A 501 11.66 -14.03 -2.65
CA GLY A 501 11.01 -13.64 -3.89
C GLY A 501 10.86 -12.12 -3.98
N GLY A 502 11.26 -11.46 -5.06
CA GLY A 502 11.15 -9.99 -5.14
C GLY A 502 9.73 -9.47 -4.90
N ILE A 503 8.70 -10.20 -5.35
CA ILE A 503 7.29 -9.88 -5.11
C ILE A 503 6.65 -10.88 -4.15
N LEU A 504 6.77 -12.18 -4.42
CA LEU A 504 6.14 -13.26 -3.67
C LEU A 504 7.16 -14.34 -3.29
N GLY A 505 7.26 -14.64 -1.99
CA GLY A 505 8.13 -15.69 -1.48
C GLY A 505 7.59 -17.09 -1.83
N ASN A 506 6.59 -17.55 -1.08
CA ASN A 506 6.07 -18.91 -1.15
C ASN A 506 4.54 -18.95 -1.30
N THR A 507 4.05 -20.03 -1.89
CA THR A 507 2.61 -20.22 -2.12
C THR A 507 2.27 -21.66 -2.49
N SER A 508 1.11 -22.11 -1.99
CA SER A 508 0.65 -23.50 -2.09
C SER A 508 -0.70 -23.69 -2.80
N TYR A 509 -1.33 -22.61 -3.25
CA TYR A 509 -2.69 -22.62 -3.83
C TYR A 509 -2.70 -22.08 -5.25
N ALA A 510 -3.81 -22.26 -5.97
CA ALA A 510 -3.99 -21.65 -7.28
C ALA A 510 -4.20 -20.13 -7.12
N TYR A 511 -3.27 -19.33 -7.63
CA TYR A 511 -3.36 -17.86 -7.64
C TYR A 511 -2.83 -17.30 -8.95
N MET A 512 -3.16 -16.03 -9.20
CA MET A 512 -2.69 -15.26 -10.35
C MET A 512 -1.72 -14.19 -9.87
N LEU A 513 -0.50 -14.15 -10.42
CA LEU A 513 0.49 -13.10 -10.21
C LEU A 513 0.83 -12.52 -11.57
N LYS A 514 0.43 -11.26 -11.81
CA LYS A 514 0.52 -10.64 -13.12
C LYS A 514 0.94 -9.18 -13.08
N ASN A 515 1.56 -8.71 -14.16
CA ASN A 515 1.96 -7.31 -14.33
C ASN A 515 2.85 -6.77 -13.19
N CYS A 516 3.52 -7.66 -12.47
CA CYS A 516 4.35 -7.29 -11.32
C CYS A 516 5.81 -7.11 -11.72
N SER A 517 6.49 -6.16 -11.07
CA SER A 517 7.87 -5.80 -11.40
C SER A 517 8.77 -5.74 -10.16
N ASN A 518 9.97 -6.29 -10.25
CA ASN A 518 10.97 -6.17 -9.19
C ASN A 518 12.20 -5.41 -9.68
N TYR A 519 12.56 -4.36 -8.96
CA TYR A 519 13.78 -3.57 -9.10
C TYR A 519 14.71 -3.74 -7.89
N GLY A 520 14.17 -4.19 -6.75
CA GLY A 520 14.94 -4.40 -5.53
C GLY A 520 15.89 -5.59 -5.63
N ALA A 521 17.14 -5.40 -5.21
CA ALA A 521 18.15 -6.44 -5.18
C ALA A 521 17.82 -7.54 -4.16
N ILE A 522 18.25 -8.77 -4.45
CA ILE A 522 18.21 -9.90 -3.51
C ILE A 522 19.64 -10.18 -3.05
N VAL A 523 19.91 -9.91 -1.77
CA VAL A 523 21.25 -9.98 -1.18
C VAL A 523 21.33 -11.14 -0.18
N LEU A 524 22.27 -12.04 -0.42
CA LEU A 524 22.47 -13.27 0.34
C LEU A 524 23.88 -13.28 0.99
N ASN A 525 23.97 -12.90 2.27
CA ASN A 525 25.26 -12.64 2.95
C ASN A 525 25.77 -13.79 3.83
N SER A 526 25.23 -14.99 3.68
CA SER A 526 25.57 -16.12 4.55
C SER A 526 26.11 -17.30 3.78
N THR A 527 26.87 -18.14 4.49
CA THR A 527 27.17 -19.49 4.04
C THR A 527 26.01 -20.41 4.44
N TYR A 528 25.15 -20.75 3.49
CA TYR A 528 23.96 -21.54 3.77
C TYR A 528 24.29 -23.04 3.82
N SER A 529 24.06 -23.69 4.97
CA SER A 529 24.32 -25.12 5.15
C SER A 529 23.08 -26.00 5.10
N SER A 530 22.03 -25.52 4.44
CA SER A 530 20.65 -26.03 4.49
C SER A 530 20.39 -27.19 3.53
N SER A 531 19.16 -27.73 3.51
CA SER A 531 18.76 -28.79 2.58
C SER A 531 18.49 -28.26 1.16
N VAL A 532 17.63 -27.24 1.03
CA VAL A 532 17.20 -26.69 -0.27
C VAL A 532 16.79 -25.21 -0.15
N CYS A 533 17.40 -24.30 -0.90
CA CYS A 533 17.04 -22.86 -0.90
C CYS A 533 16.50 -22.38 -2.25
N TYR A 534 15.66 -21.33 -2.23
CA TYR A 534 14.99 -20.78 -3.41
C TYR A 534 15.11 -19.26 -3.47
N ALA A 535 15.54 -18.73 -4.61
CA ALA A 535 15.56 -17.29 -4.90
C ALA A 535 15.00 -16.99 -6.29
N GLY A 536 14.04 -16.07 -6.36
CA GLY A 536 13.44 -15.61 -7.62
C GLY A 536 13.20 -14.12 -7.62
N GLY A 537 13.44 -13.42 -8.73
CA GLY A 537 13.23 -11.97 -8.78
C GLY A 537 11.77 -11.54 -8.66
N ILE A 538 10.81 -12.41 -8.96
CA ILE A 538 9.38 -12.19 -8.77
C ILE A 538 8.82 -13.22 -7.79
N LEU A 539 8.99 -14.51 -8.09
CA LEU A 539 8.42 -15.62 -7.33
C LEU A 539 9.51 -16.60 -6.91
N ALA A 540 9.67 -16.89 -5.63
CA ALA A 540 10.67 -17.89 -5.23
C ALA A 540 10.15 -19.32 -5.40
N PHE A 541 9.00 -19.63 -4.81
CA PHE A 541 8.49 -21.00 -4.77
C PHE A 541 6.99 -21.05 -4.96
N GLY A 542 6.55 -21.89 -5.89
CA GLY A 542 5.16 -22.03 -6.23
C GLY A 542 4.68 -23.48 -6.35
N LYS A 543 3.55 -23.80 -5.69
CA LYS A 543 2.76 -25.02 -5.87
C LYS A 543 1.28 -24.69 -6.13
N GLY A 544 0.58 -25.59 -6.83
CA GLY A 544 -0.89 -25.59 -6.86
C GLY A 544 -1.57 -25.02 -8.10
N GLY A 545 -0.92 -25.05 -9.27
CA GLY A 545 -1.55 -24.59 -10.53
C GLY A 545 -1.45 -23.08 -10.74
N ILE A 546 -0.25 -22.55 -10.58
CA ILE A 546 0.04 -21.11 -10.54
C ILE A 546 -0.10 -20.46 -11.91
N GLN A 547 -0.56 -19.22 -11.96
CA GLN A 547 -0.54 -18.40 -13.17
C GLN A 547 0.37 -17.19 -12.97
N LEU A 548 1.61 -17.27 -13.48
CA LEU A 548 2.56 -16.17 -13.51
C LEU A 548 2.53 -15.53 -14.90
N LYS A 549 2.16 -14.26 -15.01
CA LYS A 549 1.88 -13.64 -16.31
C LYS A 549 2.43 -12.23 -16.44
N ASP A 550 3.18 -11.95 -17.50
CA ASP A 550 3.60 -10.59 -17.84
C ASP A 550 4.35 -9.89 -16.67
N CYS A 551 5.17 -10.66 -15.95
CA CYS A 551 5.97 -10.17 -14.84
C CYS A 551 7.42 -9.94 -15.27
N THR A 552 8.05 -8.88 -14.75
CA THR A 552 9.40 -8.48 -15.15
C THR A 552 10.33 -8.29 -13.96
N ASN A 553 11.46 -9.01 -13.95
CA ASN A 553 12.55 -8.71 -13.01
C ASN A 553 13.58 -7.80 -13.67
N TYR A 554 13.88 -6.67 -13.05
CA TYR A 554 14.93 -5.72 -13.44
C TYR A 554 16.16 -5.78 -12.53
N ALA A 555 16.07 -6.45 -11.38
CA ALA A 555 17.15 -6.48 -10.41
C ALA A 555 18.25 -7.46 -10.81
N ASP A 556 19.50 -6.99 -10.74
CA ASP A 556 20.68 -7.84 -10.83
C ASP A 556 20.82 -8.71 -9.58
N PHE A 557 21.22 -9.97 -9.77
CA PHE A 557 21.52 -10.91 -8.70
C PHE A 557 22.97 -11.33 -8.73
N GLU A 558 23.64 -11.18 -7.59
CA GLU A 558 24.98 -11.69 -7.35
C GLU A 558 24.95 -12.58 -6.09
N TRP A 559 25.28 -13.86 -6.26
CA TRP A 559 25.21 -14.86 -5.19
C TRP A 559 26.52 -15.61 -4.98
N ASN A 560 26.98 -15.70 -3.73
CA ASN A 560 28.38 -16.06 -3.46
C ASN A 560 28.59 -17.31 -2.57
N THR A 561 27.55 -18.05 -2.13
CA THR A 561 27.77 -19.25 -1.27
C THR A 561 26.53 -20.16 -1.11
N PHE A 562 26.63 -21.50 -1.31
CA PHE A 562 25.49 -22.44 -1.14
C PHE A 562 25.86 -23.90 -0.80
N ASN A 563 25.85 -24.38 0.44
CA ASN A 563 26.41 -25.70 0.75
C ASN A 563 25.60 -26.96 0.35
N ASN A 564 24.49 -26.82 -0.38
CA ASN A 564 23.64 -27.94 -0.77
C ASN A 564 22.84 -27.66 -2.06
N THR A 565 21.51 -27.85 -2.05
CA THR A 565 20.66 -27.63 -3.23
C THR A 565 20.18 -26.19 -3.29
N PHE A 566 20.32 -25.55 -4.45
CA PHE A 566 19.88 -24.19 -4.68
C PHE A 566 19.14 -24.03 -6.00
N TYR A 567 18.07 -23.26 -5.98
CA TYR A 567 17.31 -22.84 -7.14
C TYR A 567 17.35 -21.32 -7.24
N GLY A 568 17.94 -20.81 -8.31
CA GLY A 568 18.03 -19.38 -8.58
C GLY A 568 17.50 -19.03 -9.96
N GLY A 569 16.42 -18.23 -10.03
CA GLY A 569 15.87 -17.77 -11.31
C GLY A 569 15.74 -16.26 -11.36
N GLY A 570 16.01 -15.64 -12.52
CA GLY A 570 15.85 -14.20 -12.67
C GLY A 570 14.40 -13.74 -12.44
N VAL A 571 13.40 -14.51 -12.89
CA VAL A 571 11.98 -14.25 -12.58
C VAL A 571 11.48 -15.17 -11.48
N PHE A 572 11.65 -16.48 -11.60
CA PHE A 572 11.18 -17.41 -10.58
C PHE A 572 12.11 -18.57 -10.31
N ALA A 573 12.19 -19.01 -9.06
CA ALA A 573 13.04 -20.16 -8.73
C ALA A 573 12.36 -21.48 -9.10
N TYR A 574 11.14 -21.71 -8.62
CA TYR A 574 10.49 -23.02 -8.74
C TYR A 574 8.98 -22.93 -8.92
N ILE A 575 8.44 -23.56 -9.96
CA ILE A 575 7.00 -23.79 -10.14
C ILE A 575 6.74 -25.29 -10.26
N ALA A 576 5.97 -25.83 -9.31
CA ALA A 576 5.63 -27.25 -9.24
C ALA A 576 4.56 -27.68 -10.24
N SER A 577 3.61 -26.79 -10.53
CA SER A 577 2.49 -26.99 -11.46
C SER A 577 1.89 -25.62 -11.77
N GLY A 578 1.52 -25.36 -13.03
CA GLY A 578 1.02 -24.06 -13.47
C GLY A 578 1.60 -23.58 -14.79
N THR A 579 1.44 -22.30 -15.07
CA THR A 579 1.87 -21.63 -16.30
C THR A 579 2.64 -20.36 -15.95
N ALA A 580 3.82 -20.18 -16.54
CA ALA A 580 4.48 -18.89 -16.66
C ALA A 580 4.37 -18.40 -18.11
N SER A 581 3.84 -17.20 -18.34
CA SER A 581 3.63 -16.67 -19.68
C SER A 581 4.06 -15.21 -19.80
N GLY A 582 4.78 -14.84 -20.87
CA GLY A 582 5.13 -13.44 -21.13
C GLY A 582 6.07 -12.82 -20.09
N CYS A 583 6.74 -13.63 -19.28
CA CYS A 583 7.60 -13.13 -18.21
C CYS A 583 8.99 -12.79 -18.74
N VAL A 584 9.56 -11.69 -18.27
CA VAL A 584 10.82 -11.14 -18.79
C VAL A 584 11.84 -10.99 -17.68
N ASN A 585 13.09 -11.38 -17.95
CA ASN A 585 14.22 -11.06 -17.09
C ASN A 585 15.14 -10.03 -17.75
N GLU A 586 15.26 -8.88 -17.09
CA GLU A 586 16.08 -7.72 -17.41
C GLU A 586 17.21 -7.48 -16.40
N GLY A 587 17.40 -8.38 -15.43
CA GLY A 587 18.52 -8.36 -14.48
C GLY A 587 19.48 -9.53 -14.68
N SER A 588 20.78 -9.32 -14.49
CA SER A 588 21.78 -10.39 -14.61
C SER A 588 21.65 -11.42 -13.48
N VAL A 589 21.98 -12.68 -13.77
CA VAL A 589 22.06 -13.75 -12.77
C VAL A 589 23.51 -14.21 -12.69
N THR A 590 24.21 -13.75 -11.65
CA THR A 590 25.63 -14.00 -11.46
C THR A 590 25.88 -14.81 -10.19
N VAL A 591 26.72 -15.84 -10.29
CA VAL A 591 27.21 -16.60 -9.15
C VAL A 591 28.74 -16.58 -9.17
N THR A 592 29.36 -15.89 -8.22
CA THR A 592 30.83 -15.65 -8.26
C THR A 592 31.64 -16.68 -7.47
N SER A 593 31.01 -17.39 -6.53
CA SER A 593 31.64 -18.50 -5.81
C SER A 593 30.63 -19.58 -5.45
N GLY A 594 30.86 -20.79 -5.96
CA GLY A 594 30.17 -22.00 -5.52
C GLY A 594 31.18 -22.88 -4.77
N GLY A 595 30.97 -23.15 -3.48
CA GLY A 595 31.87 -24.02 -2.71
C GLY A 595 31.82 -25.52 -3.08
N LYS A 596 32.68 -26.29 -2.43
CA LYS A 596 32.80 -27.75 -2.57
C LYS A 596 31.65 -28.48 -1.86
N TYR A 597 30.62 -28.92 -2.59
CA TYR A 597 29.33 -29.33 -1.97
C TYR A 597 28.82 -30.76 -2.22
N ALA A 598 27.80 -31.12 -1.43
CA ALA A 598 27.25 -32.46 -1.32
C ALA A 598 26.18 -32.85 -2.38
N ASN A 599 25.54 -31.92 -3.11
CA ASN A 599 24.51 -32.22 -4.15
C ASN A 599 24.60 -31.41 -5.47
N TRP A 600 23.64 -30.51 -5.80
CA TRP A 600 23.49 -29.87 -7.11
C TRP A 600 22.75 -28.53 -7.06
N ALA A 601 22.98 -27.63 -8.02
CA ALA A 601 22.26 -26.36 -8.14
C ALA A 601 21.64 -26.17 -9.54
N SER A 602 20.54 -25.41 -9.61
CA SER A 602 19.84 -25.09 -10.86
C SER A 602 19.67 -23.58 -10.97
N PHE A 603 20.01 -23.05 -12.15
CA PHE A 603 19.95 -21.63 -12.46
C PHE A 603 19.26 -21.40 -13.80
N GLY A 604 18.49 -20.33 -13.90
CA GLY A 604 18.14 -19.82 -15.22
C GLY A 604 17.78 -18.36 -15.27
N GLY A 605 17.88 -17.79 -16.47
CA GLY A 605 17.59 -16.37 -16.68
C GLY A 605 16.14 -16.03 -16.35
N VAL A 606 15.18 -16.90 -16.68
CA VAL A 606 13.79 -16.74 -16.23
C VAL A 606 13.50 -17.64 -15.03
N ALA A 607 13.77 -18.94 -15.18
CA ALA A 607 13.35 -19.98 -14.27
C ALA A 607 14.53 -20.82 -13.80
N ALA A 608 14.65 -21.09 -12.50
CA ALA A 608 15.56 -22.16 -12.10
C ALA A 608 14.99 -23.54 -12.50
N SER A 609 13.68 -23.74 -12.31
CA SER A 609 13.02 -25.04 -12.48
C SER A 609 11.52 -24.97 -12.71
N ILE A 610 11.01 -25.83 -13.59
CA ILE A 610 9.57 -26.13 -13.71
C ILE A 610 9.30 -27.64 -13.56
N TYR A 611 8.23 -27.98 -12.85
CA TYR A 611 7.90 -29.34 -12.45
C TYR A 611 6.46 -29.74 -12.77
N THR A 612 6.19 -31.05 -12.69
CA THR A 612 4.85 -31.70 -12.71
C THR A 612 3.79 -30.94 -13.50
N THR A 613 3.79 -31.11 -14.83
CA THR A 613 2.83 -30.50 -15.77
C THR A 613 2.89 -28.97 -15.92
N ALA A 614 3.90 -28.31 -15.36
CA ALA A 614 4.10 -26.88 -15.55
C ALA A 614 4.52 -26.52 -16.99
N SER A 615 4.24 -25.28 -17.38
CA SER A 615 4.62 -24.77 -18.70
C SER A 615 5.17 -23.35 -18.64
N MET A 616 6.09 -23.05 -19.56
CA MET A 616 6.59 -21.71 -19.85
C MET A 616 6.26 -21.36 -21.29
N THR A 617 5.65 -20.20 -21.51
CA THR A 617 5.25 -19.75 -22.86
C THR A 617 5.66 -18.31 -23.10
N ASN A 618 6.38 -18.03 -24.18
CA ASN A 618 6.78 -16.67 -24.57
C ASN A 618 7.50 -15.89 -23.44
N CYS A 619 8.31 -16.58 -22.63
CA CYS A 619 9.15 -15.94 -21.62
C CYS A 619 10.51 -15.59 -22.23
N GLU A 620 11.11 -14.47 -21.79
CA GLU A 620 12.33 -13.94 -22.40
C GLU A 620 13.41 -13.63 -21.35
N ASN A 621 14.65 -13.97 -21.66
CA ASN A 621 15.83 -13.55 -20.91
C ASN A 621 16.70 -12.62 -21.76
N HIS A 622 16.98 -11.43 -21.23
CA HIS A 622 17.75 -10.39 -21.91
C HIS A 622 19.09 -10.07 -21.25
N LYS A 623 19.38 -10.64 -20.07
CA LYS A 623 20.63 -10.40 -19.36
C LYS A 623 21.44 -11.67 -19.11
N PRO A 624 22.77 -11.53 -18.95
CA PRO A 624 23.65 -12.69 -18.81
C PRO A 624 23.30 -13.58 -17.62
N VAL A 625 23.52 -14.88 -17.81
CA VAL A 625 23.55 -15.86 -16.72
C VAL A 625 24.97 -16.40 -16.64
N SER A 626 25.71 -15.99 -15.62
CA SER A 626 27.10 -16.39 -15.43
C SER A 626 27.28 -17.09 -14.10
N VAL A 627 27.71 -18.34 -14.13
CA VAL A 627 27.92 -19.12 -12.90
C VAL A 627 29.33 -19.67 -12.81
N TYR A 628 29.95 -19.50 -11.66
CA TYR A 628 31.15 -20.21 -11.24
C TYR A 628 30.78 -21.27 -10.21
N PHE A 629 31.17 -22.53 -10.43
CA PHE A 629 30.82 -23.61 -9.51
C PHE A 629 31.86 -24.74 -9.50
N GLU A 630 31.99 -25.37 -8.33
CA GLU A 630 32.90 -26.50 -8.08
C GLU A 630 32.16 -27.85 -8.00
N ASN A 631 30.88 -27.91 -8.39
CA ASN A 631 30.02 -29.11 -8.27
C ASN A 631 28.89 -29.18 -9.31
N SER A 632 27.96 -30.14 -9.21
CA SER A 632 26.89 -30.30 -10.21
C SER A 632 26.05 -29.04 -10.40
N ILE A 633 25.91 -28.62 -11.65
CA ILE A 633 25.14 -27.44 -12.02
C ILE A 633 24.31 -27.66 -13.28
N ARG A 634 23.16 -26.99 -13.30
CA ARG A 634 22.22 -26.93 -14.41
C ARG A 634 21.98 -25.45 -14.70
N VAL A 635 22.35 -24.96 -15.88
CA VAL A 635 22.31 -23.54 -16.22
C VAL A 635 21.57 -23.32 -17.53
N GLY A 636 20.41 -22.68 -17.48
CA GLY A 636 19.61 -22.38 -18.67
C GLY A 636 19.50 -20.89 -18.93
N GLY A 637 19.54 -20.44 -20.19
CA GLY A 637 19.21 -19.04 -20.49
C GLY A 637 17.75 -18.71 -20.16
N VAL A 638 16.84 -19.67 -20.34
CA VAL A 638 15.44 -19.54 -19.88
C VAL A 638 15.18 -20.37 -18.64
N CYS A 639 15.46 -21.67 -18.67
CA CYS A 639 15.11 -22.61 -17.61
C CYS A 639 16.27 -23.54 -17.24
N GLY A 640 16.64 -23.64 -15.97
CA GLY A 640 17.66 -24.59 -15.53
C GLY A 640 17.20 -26.05 -15.68
N THR A 641 16.08 -26.40 -15.05
CA THR A 641 15.55 -27.77 -15.04
C THR A 641 14.13 -27.86 -15.58
N LEU A 642 13.94 -28.75 -16.56
CA LEU A 642 12.64 -29.15 -17.11
C LEU A 642 12.25 -30.54 -16.58
N ASN A 643 11.33 -30.59 -15.62
CA ASN A 643 10.89 -31.87 -15.04
C ASN A 643 9.68 -32.48 -15.79
N SER A 644 9.04 -33.48 -15.21
CA SER A 644 8.09 -34.41 -15.83
C SER A 644 6.82 -33.75 -16.37
N SER A 645 6.43 -34.15 -17.58
CA SER A 645 5.25 -33.67 -18.30
C SER A 645 5.23 -32.14 -18.54
N CYS A 646 6.38 -31.49 -18.54
CA CYS A 646 6.47 -30.03 -18.65
C CYS A 646 6.72 -29.56 -20.08
N SER A 647 6.46 -28.27 -20.36
CA SER A 647 6.71 -27.66 -21.67
C SER A 647 7.36 -26.28 -21.60
N ILE A 648 8.24 -25.99 -22.55
CA ILE A 648 8.80 -24.66 -22.79
C ILE A 648 8.52 -24.34 -24.27
N THR A 649 7.75 -23.29 -24.53
CA THR A 649 7.27 -22.96 -25.87
C THR A 649 7.45 -21.49 -26.18
N GLY A 650 7.96 -21.13 -27.36
CA GLY A 650 8.04 -19.72 -27.78
C GLY A 650 8.97 -18.84 -26.95
N CYS A 651 9.79 -19.43 -26.07
CA CYS A 651 10.65 -18.68 -25.16
C CYS A 651 11.95 -18.26 -25.85
N LYS A 652 12.52 -17.13 -25.42
CA LYS A 652 13.73 -16.58 -26.03
C LYS A 652 14.83 -16.32 -25.02
N ASN A 653 16.06 -16.62 -25.40
CA ASN A 653 17.25 -16.14 -24.72
C ASN A 653 18.09 -15.31 -25.68
N THR A 654 18.33 -14.05 -25.33
CA THR A 654 19.17 -13.15 -26.14
C THR A 654 20.53 -12.85 -25.52
N ALA A 655 20.75 -13.29 -24.29
CA ALA A 655 21.94 -12.98 -23.52
C ALA A 655 22.91 -14.15 -23.42
N ASP A 656 24.18 -13.82 -23.16
CA ASP A 656 25.22 -14.81 -23.01
C ASP A 656 25.06 -15.63 -21.72
N ILE A 657 25.26 -16.94 -21.86
CA ILE A 657 25.19 -17.95 -20.81
C ILE A 657 26.58 -18.56 -20.67
N SER A 658 27.14 -18.51 -19.47
CA SER A 658 28.46 -19.06 -19.19
C SER A 658 28.50 -19.83 -17.89
N ALA A 659 29.05 -21.04 -17.94
CA ALA A 659 29.42 -21.81 -16.77
C ALA A 659 30.95 -21.97 -16.73
N THR A 660 31.58 -21.39 -15.71
CA THR A 660 33.00 -21.62 -15.42
C THR A 660 33.11 -22.65 -14.31
N VAL A 661 33.95 -23.66 -14.52
CA VAL A 661 34.01 -24.82 -13.63
C VAL A 661 35.43 -25.12 -13.14
N ASN A 662 35.52 -25.59 -11.90
CA ASN A 662 36.73 -26.20 -11.34
C ASN A 662 36.30 -27.42 -10.52
N MET A 663 36.08 -28.54 -11.22
CA MET A 663 35.36 -29.71 -10.69
C MET A 663 36.22 -30.97 -10.74
N GLU A 664 36.37 -31.64 -9.59
CA GLU A 664 37.12 -32.92 -9.46
C GLU A 664 36.19 -34.14 -9.28
N ASN A 665 34.86 -33.92 -9.17
CA ASN A 665 33.87 -34.96 -8.83
C ASN A 665 32.92 -35.30 -9.99
N ASN A 666 32.42 -36.55 -9.99
CA ASN A 666 31.52 -37.13 -10.99
C ASN A 666 30.07 -36.64 -10.94
N ARG A 667 29.81 -35.39 -11.28
CA ARG A 667 28.42 -34.92 -11.30
C ARG A 667 28.06 -34.11 -12.53
N TRP A 668 26.75 -33.99 -12.74
CA TRP A 668 26.10 -33.43 -13.91
C TRP A 668 26.49 -31.97 -14.14
N LEU A 669 27.02 -31.67 -15.33
CA LEU A 669 27.23 -30.32 -15.84
C LEU A 669 26.46 -30.19 -17.15
N ALA A 670 25.38 -29.42 -17.11
CA ALA A 670 24.54 -29.17 -18.27
C ALA A 670 24.26 -27.68 -18.41
N VAL A 671 24.53 -27.14 -19.60
CA VAL A 671 24.27 -25.74 -19.94
C VAL A 671 23.45 -25.69 -21.22
N GLY A 672 22.39 -24.89 -21.22
CA GLY A 672 21.50 -24.72 -22.38
C GLY A 672 21.16 -23.25 -22.63
N GLY A 673 21.13 -22.81 -23.88
CA GLY A 673 20.67 -21.46 -24.20
C GLY A 673 19.19 -21.24 -23.85
N VAL A 674 18.36 -22.30 -23.91
CA VAL A 674 16.97 -22.25 -23.42
C VAL A 674 16.84 -23.09 -22.15
N CYS A 675 17.10 -24.40 -22.21
CA CYS A 675 16.91 -25.32 -21.11
C CYS A 675 18.18 -26.11 -20.79
N ALA A 676 18.64 -26.15 -19.54
CA ALA A 676 19.88 -26.87 -19.24
C ALA A 676 19.67 -28.39 -19.21
N PHE A 677 18.74 -28.85 -18.39
CA PHE A 677 18.67 -30.26 -18.00
C PHE A 677 17.22 -30.75 -17.95
N GLN A 678 16.99 -31.90 -18.57
CA GLN A 678 15.75 -32.63 -18.40
C GLN A 678 15.84 -33.61 -17.24
N GLU A 679 14.88 -33.54 -16.31
CA GLU A 679 14.73 -34.49 -15.21
C GLU A 679 13.35 -35.13 -15.26
N LYS A 680 13.20 -36.31 -15.86
CA LYS A 680 11.88 -36.94 -16.01
C LYS A 680 11.72 -38.15 -15.08
N VAL A 681 10.50 -38.36 -14.58
CA VAL A 681 10.05 -39.57 -13.90
C VAL A 681 9.44 -40.53 -14.93
N SER A 682 9.81 -41.81 -14.85
CA SER A 682 9.28 -42.88 -15.71
C SER A 682 7.75 -42.93 -15.71
N GLY A 683 7.14 -43.14 -16.88
CA GLY A 683 5.67 -43.22 -17.04
C GLY A 683 4.95 -41.88 -17.22
N SER A 684 5.62 -40.74 -16.99
CA SER A 684 5.05 -39.40 -17.23
C SER A 684 4.93 -39.07 -18.73
N ALA A 685 4.15 -38.05 -19.09
CA ALA A 685 4.07 -37.55 -20.47
C ALA A 685 5.44 -37.03 -20.95
N ALA A 686 5.60 -36.90 -22.27
CA ALA A 686 6.83 -36.35 -22.84
C ALA A 686 7.00 -34.88 -22.44
N ASN A 687 8.23 -34.52 -22.10
CA ASN A 687 8.58 -33.10 -21.99
C ASN A 687 8.68 -32.50 -23.39
N GLN A 688 8.45 -31.19 -23.50
CA GLN A 688 8.47 -30.50 -24.78
C GLN A 688 9.29 -29.21 -24.71
N VAL A 689 10.17 -29.00 -25.68
CA VAL A 689 10.84 -27.72 -25.92
C VAL A 689 10.60 -27.36 -27.38
N SER A 690 9.83 -26.30 -27.62
CA SER A 690 9.40 -26.00 -28.99
C SER A 690 9.33 -24.53 -29.34
N ALA A 691 9.59 -24.20 -30.60
CA ALA A 691 9.49 -22.83 -31.10
C ALA A 691 10.31 -21.81 -30.28
N CYS A 692 11.36 -22.26 -29.61
CA CYS A 692 12.21 -21.39 -28.79
C CYS A 692 13.40 -20.88 -29.61
N GLU A 693 13.92 -19.71 -29.23
CA GLU A 693 15.05 -19.08 -29.90
C GLU A 693 16.17 -18.75 -28.92
N ASN A 694 17.41 -19.07 -29.29
CA ASN A 694 18.60 -18.63 -28.58
C ASN A 694 19.49 -17.82 -29.52
N THR A 695 19.80 -16.56 -29.16
CA THR A 695 20.77 -15.73 -29.90
C THR A 695 22.03 -15.43 -29.09
N GLY A 696 21.98 -15.60 -27.76
CA GLY A 696 23.14 -15.41 -26.89
C GLY A 696 24.11 -16.58 -26.95
N SER A 697 25.39 -16.32 -26.72
CA SER A 697 26.41 -17.36 -26.70
C SER A 697 26.22 -18.27 -25.48
N VAL A 698 26.52 -19.57 -25.62
CA VAL A 698 26.39 -20.57 -24.58
C VAL A 698 27.72 -21.28 -24.41
N SER A 699 28.32 -21.18 -23.23
CA SER A 699 29.68 -21.68 -23.01
C SER A 699 29.89 -22.43 -21.71
N ILE A 700 30.75 -23.44 -21.77
CA ILE A 700 31.40 -24.07 -20.63
C ILE A 700 32.92 -23.85 -20.77
N GLY A 701 33.56 -23.41 -19.68
CA GLY A 701 35.00 -23.24 -19.60
C GLY A 701 35.56 -23.65 -18.24
N GLY A 702 36.88 -23.79 -18.17
CA GLY A 702 37.60 -24.15 -16.95
C GLY A 702 38.00 -25.63 -16.90
N GLU A 703 38.23 -26.14 -15.69
CA GLU A 703 38.80 -27.46 -15.47
C GLU A 703 37.73 -28.44 -14.96
N TYR A 704 37.34 -29.40 -15.80
CA TYR A 704 36.43 -30.48 -15.44
C TYR A 704 37.18 -31.83 -15.47
N LYS A 705 37.33 -32.46 -14.30
CA LYS A 705 38.07 -33.71 -14.06
C LYS A 705 37.17 -34.75 -13.37
N PRO A 706 36.25 -35.42 -14.08
CA PRO A 706 35.47 -36.50 -13.50
C PRO A 706 36.36 -37.68 -13.09
N THR A 707 36.03 -38.32 -11.97
CA THR A 707 36.61 -39.59 -11.51
C THR A 707 36.09 -40.78 -12.35
N ALA A 708 36.85 -41.86 -12.51
CA ALA A 708 36.32 -43.05 -13.21
C ALA A 708 35.34 -43.86 -12.32
N GLY A 709 34.36 -44.56 -12.93
CA GLY A 709 33.64 -45.68 -12.29
C GLY A 709 32.23 -45.44 -11.68
N THR A 710 31.57 -44.30 -11.88
CA THR A 710 30.18 -44.07 -11.41
C THR A 710 29.12 -44.31 -12.50
N VAL A 711 27.88 -44.59 -12.10
CA VAL A 711 26.73 -44.90 -12.97
C VAL A 711 26.35 -43.80 -13.99
N HIS A 712 26.94 -42.60 -13.88
CA HIS A 712 26.72 -41.46 -14.77
C HIS A 712 28.03 -40.92 -15.37
N ASN A 713 29.05 -41.76 -15.52
CA ASN A 713 30.23 -41.42 -16.31
C ASN A 713 29.75 -41.11 -17.73
N ASN A 714 29.64 -39.83 -18.09
CA ASN A 714 30.06 -39.27 -19.36
C ASN A 714 29.69 -37.77 -19.38
N GLY A 715 30.72 -36.94 -19.49
CA GLY A 715 30.80 -35.64 -20.17
C GLY A 715 29.79 -34.56 -19.80
N ALA A 716 30.31 -33.48 -19.23
CA ALA A 716 29.72 -32.15 -19.32
C ALA A 716 29.21 -31.85 -20.73
N CYS A 717 28.10 -31.13 -20.81
CA CYS A 717 27.41 -30.89 -22.07
C CYS A 717 26.83 -29.48 -22.17
N VAL A 718 26.92 -28.92 -23.38
CA VAL A 718 26.41 -27.61 -23.73
C VAL A 718 25.52 -27.72 -24.97
N GLY A 719 24.37 -27.07 -24.94
CA GLY A 719 23.45 -26.99 -26.07
C GLY A 719 22.99 -25.55 -26.34
N GLY A 720 22.87 -25.16 -27.61
CA GLY A 720 22.29 -23.86 -27.94
C GLY A 720 20.81 -23.73 -27.52
N ILE A 721 20.08 -24.85 -27.47
CA ILE A 721 18.71 -24.91 -26.93
C ILE A 721 18.68 -25.74 -25.65
N MET A 722 19.05 -27.02 -25.73
CA MET A 722 19.02 -27.95 -24.60
C MET A 722 20.38 -28.53 -24.29
N GLY A 723 20.86 -28.43 -23.04
CA GLY A 723 22.10 -29.07 -22.62
C GLY A 723 22.01 -30.60 -22.62
N TYR A 724 21.08 -31.14 -21.83
CA TYR A 724 20.95 -32.57 -21.60
C TYR A 724 19.49 -33.06 -21.64
N GLY A 725 19.23 -34.11 -22.43
CA GLY A 725 17.95 -34.80 -22.51
C GLY A 725 18.01 -36.25 -21.99
N CYS A 726 16.92 -36.70 -21.34
CA CYS A 726 16.76 -38.08 -20.90
C CYS A 726 15.31 -38.59 -20.99
N LEU A 727 15.11 -39.91 -21.09
CA LEU A 727 13.79 -40.55 -21.14
C LEU A 727 12.96 -40.19 -22.38
N THR A 728 11.83 -39.48 -22.25
CA THR A 728 10.95 -39.11 -23.38
C THR A 728 10.85 -37.60 -23.47
N LEU A 729 11.17 -37.06 -24.64
CA LEU A 729 11.35 -35.64 -24.86
C LEU A 729 11.13 -35.31 -26.33
N ASN A 730 10.44 -34.21 -26.61
CA ASN A 730 10.24 -33.69 -27.96
C ASN A 730 10.88 -32.30 -28.07
N ILE A 731 11.82 -32.15 -29.01
CA ILE A 731 12.55 -30.90 -29.27
C ILE A 731 12.23 -30.48 -30.69
N LYS A 732 11.41 -29.47 -30.90
CA LYS A 732 10.92 -29.15 -32.25
C LYS A 732 10.92 -27.68 -32.59
N ASP A 733 11.20 -27.37 -33.85
CA ASP A 733 11.05 -26.04 -34.42
C ASP A 733 11.82 -24.95 -33.65
N ASN A 734 12.94 -25.32 -32.98
CA ASN A 734 13.76 -24.37 -32.24
C ASN A 734 14.87 -23.80 -33.12
N VAL A 735 15.31 -22.58 -32.82
CA VAL A 735 16.36 -21.89 -33.57
C VAL A 735 17.49 -21.47 -32.63
N ASN A 736 18.70 -21.94 -32.91
CA ASN A 736 19.90 -21.43 -32.26
C ASN A 736 20.72 -20.59 -33.24
N LYS A 737 20.98 -19.33 -32.89
CA LYS A 737 21.90 -18.41 -33.59
C LYS A 737 23.15 -18.09 -32.75
N GLY A 738 23.09 -18.34 -31.44
CA GLY A 738 24.20 -18.09 -30.52
C GLY A 738 25.33 -19.11 -30.68
N GLN A 739 26.57 -18.68 -30.46
CA GLN A 739 27.71 -19.60 -30.46
C GLN A 739 27.61 -20.59 -29.31
N VAL A 740 27.99 -21.84 -29.53
CA VAL A 740 27.98 -22.91 -28.53
C VAL A 740 29.41 -23.42 -28.36
N SER A 741 29.95 -23.36 -27.14
CA SER A 741 31.34 -23.74 -26.88
C SER A 741 31.51 -24.55 -25.60
N ALA A 742 32.23 -25.66 -25.67
CA ALA A 742 32.69 -26.39 -24.49
C ALA A 742 34.20 -26.62 -24.57
N ILE A 743 34.95 -25.84 -23.81
CA ILE A 743 36.43 -25.93 -23.79
C ILE A 743 36.85 -26.37 -22.40
N ASN A 744 37.39 -27.58 -22.31
CA ASN A 744 37.93 -28.11 -21.06
C ASN A 744 39.44 -27.92 -21.03
N THR A 745 39.97 -27.37 -19.94
CA THR A 745 41.42 -27.27 -19.77
C THR A 745 42.05 -28.58 -19.28
N SER A 746 41.24 -29.59 -18.93
CA SER A 746 41.69 -30.96 -18.65
C SER A 746 41.71 -31.82 -19.91
N SER A 747 42.20 -33.06 -19.82
CA SER A 747 42.19 -34.02 -20.94
C SER A 747 40.81 -34.61 -21.25
N VAL A 748 39.80 -34.34 -20.41
CA VAL A 748 38.47 -34.93 -20.57
C VAL A 748 37.63 -34.14 -21.58
N GLY A 749 37.20 -34.81 -22.64
CA GLY A 749 36.31 -34.23 -23.63
C GLY A 749 34.90 -33.89 -23.10
N MET A 750 34.30 -32.86 -23.70
CA MET A 750 32.92 -32.42 -23.44
C MET A 750 32.06 -32.55 -24.70
N ASN A 751 30.73 -32.44 -24.53
CA ASN A 751 29.77 -32.58 -25.63
C ASN A 751 29.15 -31.22 -25.96
N ALA A 752 29.23 -30.79 -27.21
CA ALA A 752 28.62 -29.55 -27.69
C ALA A 752 27.64 -29.82 -28.84
N GLY A 753 26.44 -29.26 -28.74
CA GLY A 753 25.43 -29.34 -29.80
C GLY A 753 24.79 -28.00 -30.08
N GLY A 754 24.62 -27.62 -31.34
CA GLY A 754 23.96 -26.35 -31.67
C GLY A 754 22.50 -26.30 -31.18
N ILE A 755 21.82 -27.44 -31.10
CA ILE A 755 20.49 -27.56 -30.47
C ILE A 755 20.59 -28.34 -29.16
N ILE A 756 21.11 -29.58 -29.21
CA ILE A 756 21.10 -30.52 -28.09
C ILE A 756 22.53 -30.93 -27.74
N GLY A 757 23.00 -30.66 -26.53
CA GLY A 757 24.33 -31.08 -26.12
C GLY A 757 24.47 -32.60 -26.08
N LYS A 758 23.54 -33.28 -25.38
CA LYS A 758 23.65 -34.71 -25.13
C LYS A 758 22.34 -35.43 -24.82
N VAL A 759 22.23 -36.67 -25.32
CA VAL A 759 21.22 -37.67 -24.93
C VAL A 759 21.87 -39.06 -24.76
N ILE A 760 21.60 -39.72 -23.63
CA ILE A 760 22.25 -41.02 -23.30
C ILE A 760 21.31 -42.13 -22.82
N THR A 761 20.11 -41.81 -22.38
CA THR A 761 19.15 -42.80 -21.88
C THR A 761 17.73 -42.41 -22.26
N GLY A 762 16.89 -43.39 -22.56
CA GLY A 762 15.46 -43.18 -22.78
C GLY A 762 14.87 -43.84 -24.00
N ALA A 763 13.54 -43.90 -24.01
CA ALA A 763 12.73 -44.30 -25.16
C ALA A 763 11.85 -43.11 -25.58
N GLY A 764 11.91 -42.78 -26.87
CA GLY A 764 11.09 -41.72 -27.46
C GLY A 764 11.63 -40.30 -27.28
N ILE A 765 12.95 -40.11 -27.42
CA ILE A 765 13.51 -38.78 -27.63
C ILE A 765 13.43 -38.46 -29.12
N THR A 766 12.80 -37.34 -29.45
CA THR A 766 12.66 -36.88 -30.84
C THR A 766 13.15 -35.45 -30.99
N SER A 767 13.82 -35.18 -32.10
CA SER A 767 14.06 -33.83 -32.59
C SER A 767 13.52 -33.66 -34.01
N SER A 768 12.92 -32.52 -34.28
CA SER A 768 12.45 -32.22 -35.63
C SER A 768 12.36 -30.74 -35.98
N GLY A 769 12.72 -30.37 -37.21
CA GLY A 769 12.53 -29.01 -37.71
C GLY A 769 13.41 -27.97 -36.99
N ASN A 770 14.40 -28.38 -36.20
CA ASN A 770 15.28 -27.44 -35.52
C ASN A 770 16.33 -26.87 -36.47
N VAL A 771 16.77 -25.65 -36.21
CA VAL A 771 17.72 -24.93 -37.05
C VAL A 771 18.87 -24.39 -36.21
N ASN A 772 20.09 -24.79 -36.56
CA ASN A 772 21.30 -24.21 -36.00
C ASN A 772 22.01 -23.30 -37.00
N GLU A 773 22.28 -22.07 -36.57
CA GLU A 773 23.02 -21.02 -37.28
C GLU A 773 24.23 -20.53 -36.47
N GLY A 774 24.32 -20.90 -35.19
CA GLY A 774 25.45 -20.57 -34.34
C GLY A 774 26.58 -21.58 -34.43
N ASN A 775 27.82 -21.10 -34.47
CA ASN A 775 29.00 -21.98 -34.51
C ASN A 775 29.06 -22.87 -33.26
N VAL A 776 29.50 -24.11 -33.45
CA VAL A 776 29.61 -25.11 -32.38
C VAL A 776 31.07 -25.54 -32.24
N SER A 777 31.62 -25.47 -31.04
CA SER A 777 32.97 -25.94 -30.73
C SER A 777 33.03 -26.81 -29.47
N SER A 778 33.82 -27.88 -29.52
CA SER A 778 34.19 -28.66 -28.33
C SER A 778 35.66 -29.03 -28.36
N ASP A 779 36.37 -28.87 -27.24
CA ASP A 779 37.79 -29.21 -27.15
C ASP A 779 38.23 -29.62 -25.74
N SER A 780 39.35 -30.32 -25.65
CA SER A 780 40.06 -30.68 -24.43
C SER A 780 41.57 -30.39 -24.61
N SER A 781 42.32 -30.34 -23.50
CA SER A 781 43.77 -30.07 -23.56
C SER A 781 44.58 -31.10 -24.36
N GLU A 782 44.05 -32.32 -24.52
CA GLU A 782 44.66 -33.39 -25.31
C GLU A 782 44.00 -33.58 -26.68
N HIS A 783 43.00 -32.75 -27.02
CA HIS A 783 42.24 -32.86 -28.26
C HIS A 783 41.62 -34.25 -28.48
N THR A 784 41.21 -34.92 -27.39
CA THR A 784 40.60 -36.26 -27.43
C THR A 784 39.27 -36.30 -26.68
N GLY A 785 38.36 -37.15 -27.16
CA GLY A 785 37.08 -37.43 -26.50
C GLY A 785 36.06 -36.28 -26.52
N ALA A 786 36.44 -35.12 -27.07
CA ALA A 786 35.52 -34.03 -27.35
C ALA A 786 34.52 -34.47 -28.43
N VAL A 787 33.29 -33.96 -28.36
CA VAL A 787 32.21 -34.27 -29.31
C VAL A 787 31.51 -32.98 -29.70
N ALA A 788 31.34 -32.73 -31.00
CA ALA A 788 30.67 -31.53 -31.50
C ALA A 788 29.73 -31.85 -32.66
N GLY A 789 28.49 -31.40 -32.58
CA GLY A 789 27.52 -31.53 -33.66
C GLY A 789 26.70 -30.26 -33.87
N GLY A 790 26.42 -29.91 -35.12
CA GLY A 790 25.65 -28.69 -35.42
C GLY A 790 24.21 -28.74 -34.89
N VAL A 791 23.59 -29.93 -34.80
CA VAL A 791 22.29 -30.10 -34.14
C VAL A 791 22.48 -30.81 -32.80
N ILE A 792 23.06 -32.01 -32.80
CA ILE A 792 23.24 -32.80 -31.58
C ILE A 792 24.70 -33.16 -31.35
N GLY A 793 25.23 -32.89 -30.16
CA GLY A 793 26.58 -33.28 -29.80
C GLY A 793 26.70 -34.81 -29.73
N TYR A 794 26.12 -35.38 -28.68
CA TYR A 794 26.19 -36.83 -28.43
C TYR A 794 24.79 -37.47 -28.35
N ALA A 795 24.52 -38.46 -29.19
CA ALA A 795 23.33 -39.30 -29.19
C ALA A 795 23.69 -40.78 -29.04
N GLY A 796 23.78 -41.24 -27.79
CA GLY A 796 24.21 -42.60 -27.45
C GLY A 796 23.12 -43.67 -27.49
N ILE A 797 21.93 -43.37 -27.98
CA ILE A 797 20.77 -44.28 -27.96
C ILE A 797 20.20 -44.47 -29.37
N SER A 798 19.97 -45.73 -29.77
CA SER A 798 19.41 -46.06 -31.08
C SER A 798 17.93 -45.68 -31.23
N SER A 799 17.25 -45.40 -30.10
CA SER A 799 15.86 -44.99 -30.03
C SER A 799 15.63 -43.49 -30.30
N TYR A 800 16.69 -42.69 -30.36
CA TYR A 800 16.61 -41.27 -30.73
C TYR A 800 16.15 -41.12 -32.18
N LYS A 801 15.34 -40.11 -32.49
CA LYS A 801 14.88 -39.83 -33.85
C LYS A 801 15.07 -38.35 -34.17
N ALA A 802 15.96 -38.06 -35.11
CA ALA A 802 16.14 -36.72 -35.66
C ALA A 802 15.51 -36.65 -37.06
N THR A 803 14.67 -35.65 -37.30
CA THR A 803 13.93 -35.52 -38.55
C THR A 803 13.90 -34.08 -39.05
N SER A 804 14.42 -33.80 -40.24
CA SER A 804 14.40 -32.43 -40.81
C SER A 804 15.08 -31.38 -39.93
N ASP A 805 16.06 -31.78 -39.13
CA ASP A 805 16.91 -30.84 -38.39
C ASP A 805 18.03 -30.35 -39.30
N ASN A 806 18.34 -29.04 -39.26
CA ASN A 806 19.24 -28.40 -40.20
C ASN A 806 20.36 -27.64 -39.48
N ASN A 807 21.59 -27.82 -39.95
CA ASN A 807 22.73 -27.01 -39.53
C ASN A 807 23.26 -26.17 -40.70
N TYR A 808 23.45 -24.89 -40.44
CA TYR A 808 24.07 -23.94 -41.37
C TYR A 808 25.43 -23.43 -40.88
N ALA A 809 25.81 -23.75 -39.64
CA ALA A 809 26.96 -23.17 -38.96
C ALA A 809 28.24 -24.01 -39.06
N VAL A 810 29.36 -23.43 -38.61
CA VAL A 810 30.64 -24.14 -38.50
C VAL A 810 30.63 -25.03 -37.25
N VAL A 811 31.10 -26.27 -37.39
CA VAL A 811 31.34 -27.22 -36.32
C VAL A 811 32.85 -27.50 -36.22
N SER A 812 33.43 -27.27 -35.05
CA SER A 812 34.84 -27.53 -34.75
C SER A 812 34.97 -28.46 -33.56
N CYS A 813 35.88 -29.44 -33.64
CA CYS A 813 36.13 -30.38 -32.56
C CYS A 813 37.61 -30.67 -32.44
N GLY A 814 38.13 -30.72 -31.21
CA GLY A 814 39.48 -31.21 -30.94
C GLY A 814 39.71 -32.65 -31.41
N ASP A 815 38.66 -33.47 -31.36
CA ASP A 815 38.63 -34.84 -31.88
C ASP A 815 37.78 -34.89 -33.16
N PRO A 816 38.37 -34.74 -34.36
CA PRO A 816 37.62 -34.57 -35.61
C PRO A 816 36.75 -35.77 -35.96
N ALA A 817 37.07 -36.97 -35.46
CA ALA A 817 36.27 -38.18 -35.71
C ALA A 817 34.89 -38.11 -35.04
N ASN A 818 34.75 -37.25 -34.03
CA ASN A 818 33.51 -37.04 -33.26
C ASN A 818 32.80 -35.73 -33.67
N ALA A 819 33.13 -35.18 -34.85
CA ALA A 819 32.55 -33.95 -35.38
C ALA A 819 31.64 -34.24 -36.58
N GLY A 820 30.44 -33.67 -36.59
CA GLY A 820 29.55 -33.74 -37.75
C GLY A 820 28.63 -32.53 -37.85
N SER A 821 28.16 -32.24 -39.06
CA SER A 821 27.31 -31.08 -39.34
C SER A 821 25.95 -31.21 -38.65
N VAL A 822 25.36 -32.40 -38.62
CA VAL A 822 24.11 -32.66 -37.88
C VAL A 822 24.43 -33.25 -36.51
N ALA A 823 25.18 -34.35 -36.47
CA ALA A 823 25.48 -35.05 -35.22
C ALA A 823 26.98 -35.23 -34.99
N GLY A 824 27.48 -35.03 -33.76
CA GLY A 824 28.86 -35.38 -33.43
C GLY A 824 29.04 -36.89 -33.39
N ILE A 825 28.51 -37.53 -32.34
CA ILE A 825 28.40 -38.98 -32.22
C ILE A 825 26.94 -39.38 -32.21
N ASN A 826 26.56 -40.34 -33.05
CA ASN A 826 25.19 -40.82 -33.15
C ASN A 826 25.11 -42.35 -33.32
N THR A 827 24.12 -42.97 -32.67
CA THR A 827 23.81 -44.41 -32.81
C THR A 827 22.45 -44.69 -33.45
N ALA A 828 21.66 -43.66 -33.76
CA ALA A 828 20.33 -43.77 -34.36
C ALA A 828 20.33 -43.46 -35.86
N THR A 829 19.15 -43.53 -36.51
CA THR A 829 18.99 -43.08 -37.90
C THR A 829 18.58 -41.62 -37.97
N LEU A 830 19.36 -40.79 -38.65
CA LEU A 830 19.02 -39.40 -38.99
C LEU A 830 18.22 -39.37 -40.30
N THR A 831 17.08 -38.69 -40.34
CA THR A 831 16.17 -38.74 -41.50
C THR A 831 15.86 -37.36 -42.01
N SER A 832 16.06 -37.11 -43.31
CA SER A 832 15.72 -35.81 -43.95
C SER A 832 16.42 -34.58 -43.34
N CYS A 833 17.50 -34.77 -42.57
CA CYS A 833 18.27 -33.67 -41.99
C CYS A 833 19.13 -32.95 -43.03
N GLY A 834 19.35 -31.65 -42.83
CA GLY A 834 20.20 -30.80 -43.66
C GLY A 834 21.58 -30.60 -43.06
N ALA A 835 22.62 -30.94 -43.83
CA ALA A 835 24.02 -30.71 -43.47
C ALA A 835 24.60 -29.54 -44.29
N GLY A 836 25.16 -28.56 -43.59
CA GLY A 836 25.71 -27.33 -44.15
C GLY A 836 26.86 -26.78 -43.31
N GLY A 837 27.36 -25.61 -43.70
CA GLY A 837 28.47 -24.92 -43.03
C GLY A 837 29.82 -25.59 -43.28
N ALA A 838 30.62 -25.77 -42.23
CA ALA A 838 31.93 -26.44 -42.31
C ALA A 838 32.13 -27.35 -41.11
N VAL A 839 32.85 -28.46 -41.29
CA VAL A 839 33.21 -29.40 -40.21
C VAL A 839 34.72 -29.52 -40.14
N CYS A 840 35.31 -29.13 -39.01
CA CYS A 840 36.75 -29.18 -38.73
C CYS A 840 37.62 -28.63 -39.88
N GLY A 841 37.24 -27.48 -40.43
CA GLY A 841 37.95 -26.81 -41.52
C GLY A 841 37.51 -27.22 -42.94
N THR A 842 36.72 -28.28 -43.10
CA THR A 842 36.16 -28.67 -44.40
C THR A 842 34.82 -27.99 -44.65
N THR A 843 34.75 -27.08 -45.61
CA THR A 843 33.48 -26.49 -46.09
C THR A 843 32.64 -27.55 -46.79
N LEU A 844 31.35 -27.61 -46.44
CA LEU A 844 30.42 -28.57 -47.03
C LEU A 844 29.83 -28.05 -48.34
N ASP A 845 29.63 -28.97 -49.28
CA ASP A 845 28.96 -28.75 -50.55
C ASP A 845 28.10 -29.96 -50.93
N ALA A 846 27.40 -29.87 -52.06
CA ALA A 846 26.52 -30.92 -52.56
C ALA A 846 27.24 -32.26 -52.87
N THR A 847 28.57 -32.26 -52.96
CA THR A 847 29.39 -33.44 -53.31
C THR A 847 29.97 -34.14 -52.09
N ASN A 848 30.23 -33.42 -50.99
CA ASN A 848 30.91 -33.96 -49.81
C ASN A 848 30.03 -34.10 -48.56
N PHE A 849 28.87 -33.42 -48.50
CA PHE A 849 28.09 -33.29 -47.26
C PHE A 849 27.72 -34.64 -46.63
N SER A 850 27.47 -35.67 -47.45
CA SER A 850 27.05 -37.00 -46.98
C SER A 850 28.06 -37.64 -46.03
N SER A 851 29.36 -37.37 -46.23
CA SER A 851 30.44 -37.89 -45.37
C SER A 851 30.57 -37.15 -44.04
N TYR A 852 29.93 -36.00 -43.91
CA TYR A 852 30.03 -35.09 -42.75
C TYR A 852 28.70 -34.86 -42.04
N VAL A 853 27.63 -35.60 -42.40
CA VAL A 853 26.34 -35.52 -41.70
C VAL A 853 26.52 -35.83 -40.21
N GLN A 854 27.30 -36.87 -39.92
CA GLN A 854 27.65 -37.29 -38.57
C GLN A 854 29.14 -37.61 -38.48
N GLY A 855 29.74 -37.56 -37.29
CA GLY A 855 31.14 -37.92 -37.10
C GLY A 855 31.44 -39.36 -37.49
N SER A 856 32.66 -39.62 -37.98
CA SER A 856 33.10 -40.95 -38.45
C SER A 856 33.12 -42.03 -37.36
N SER A 857 33.15 -41.63 -36.08
CA SER A 857 32.99 -42.53 -34.93
C SER A 857 31.55 -42.98 -34.69
N SER A 858 30.58 -42.43 -35.42
CA SER A 858 29.16 -42.79 -35.29
C SER A 858 28.87 -44.20 -35.81
N THR A 859 27.98 -44.91 -35.11
CA THR A 859 27.48 -46.23 -35.54
C THR A 859 26.07 -46.17 -36.12
N GLY A 860 25.42 -45.00 -36.01
CA GLY A 860 24.11 -44.72 -36.60
C GLY A 860 24.17 -44.59 -38.12
N THR A 861 23.01 -44.44 -38.74
CA THR A 861 22.85 -44.27 -40.19
C THR A 861 22.19 -42.94 -40.51
N HIS A 862 22.22 -42.51 -41.77
CA HIS A 862 21.44 -41.37 -42.22
C HIS A 862 20.75 -41.69 -43.55
N SER A 863 19.54 -41.15 -43.74
CA SER A 863 18.71 -41.39 -44.91
C SER A 863 18.01 -40.11 -45.36
N ALA A 864 17.88 -39.94 -46.67
CA ALA A 864 17.27 -38.75 -47.30
C ALA A 864 17.86 -37.40 -46.83
N THR A 865 19.10 -37.38 -46.34
CA THR A 865 19.78 -36.16 -45.92
C THR A 865 20.12 -35.28 -47.11
N THR A 866 20.12 -33.97 -46.91
CA THR A 866 20.35 -32.98 -47.97
C THR A 866 21.49 -32.03 -47.63
N PHE A 867 22.14 -31.49 -48.65
CA PHE A 867 22.99 -30.32 -48.49
C PHE A 867 22.12 -29.07 -48.29
N VAL A 868 22.45 -28.28 -47.28
CA VAL A 868 21.80 -26.99 -47.01
C VAL A 868 22.85 -25.88 -46.95
N SER A 869 22.50 -24.71 -47.46
CA SER A 869 23.34 -23.51 -47.43
C SER A 869 22.49 -22.30 -47.09
N LYS A 870 23.12 -21.29 -46.47
CA LYS A 870 22.49 -20.03 -46.10
C LYS A 870 23.29 -18.88 -46.65
#